data_AF-A0A814YCX8-F1
#
_entry.id   AF-A0A814YCX8-F1
#
_cell.length_a   1.000
_cell.length_b   1.000
_cell.length_c   1.000
_cell.angle_alpha   90.00
_cell.angle_beta   90.00
_cell.angle_gamma   90.00
#
_symmetry.space_group_name_H-M   'P 1'
#
loop_
_entity.id
_entity.type
_entity.pdbx_description
1 polymer ?
#
loop_
_entity_poly.entity_id
_entity_poly.type
_entity_poly.pdbx_seq_one_letter_code
_entity_poly.pdbx_strand_id
1 'polypeptide(L)'
;MSDSMIREKPTAFGSIRQNNIFNGHSPLKLFTHAKITITDIFKNIASYVNDSNTYLNDVIKSDRNLITNDKYKEIQQLKERVSRILSIISRDHMKVVFFGRTSNGKSTVMNAMLREKILPIGMGHTTNCFLQIEGTDKNEPSVLIPGSDELKSINNLSSIGNALSREKLDSDSLVKILWPKEKCRLIRDDVILVDSPGIDVSVNLDEWIEKYCLDADVFVLVISAEATIAGAEKKFLHHVAERLSNPNIFILMNRWDAIDNEPEMVELVKQQHLDRGLEFLCDELNLCQRKEAAEHRMFFISAREALLNRNVNISTLSKSGFNKAYKERLIEFNKFEHEFEKCISKTAVKTKFEQHTNRGKEILILLCETITNIINKSQTIKQESSEKLIETEDRNNFLERELILITELAKEKIRYVSEDVYQRVAQTLNDEIKRLYTLIEEFDRPFSSDYNQIPLYKQDLHRWVEQQLGTNLQNRLHTTLYNSLDIVHSEIKERIKSILLTNERKLFVDSIIPRSDFAISYRLDCSNLCSDFHEDIQFKFSLGLTSLWENFVQNQNKSTNYISSSLLNSSNDLFTTSKSSLVTLGISALIWRSIGWKMVAIIGSIYGSLYLYERLMWTKKAQERAFKRQYADYISAKMKLIVDLTSGNASAQVHQELSMYFAQTIHYVAMEKDDILDNIQEIKNEINHLKSYIDKGKKLTKQIDKIDHELNQFAKQYLLTDSTNITN
;
A
#
# COMPACT_ATOMS: atom_id res chain seq x y z
N MET A 1 -9.07 -19.30 70.82
CA MET A 1 -8.12 -18.23 71.21
C MET A 1 -7.75 -17.51 69.91
N SER A 2 -8.51 -16.50 69.52
CA SER A 2 -8.54 -15.10 70.00
C SER A 2 -7.65 -14.20 69.13
N ASP A 3 -8.33 -13.36 68.34
CA ASP A 3 -8.03 -12.00 67.88
C ASP A 3 -6.63 -11.61 67.36
N SER A 4 -6.59 -11.07 66.14
CA SER A 4 -6.68 -9.61 65.98
C SER A 4 -6.78 -9.19 64.50
N MET A 5 -7.81 -8.38 64.22
CA MET A 5 -8.07 -7.68 62.97
C MET A 5 -7.10 -6.51 62.79
N ILE A 6 -6.58 -6.34 61.57
CA ILE A 6 -6.16 -5.04 61.04
C ILE A 6 -6.93 -4.82 59.73
N ARG A 7 -7.92 -3.91 59.79
CA ARG A 7 -8.67 -3.39 58.64
C ARG A 7 -7.92 -2.19 58.07
N GLU A 8 -7.44 -2.29 56.83
CA GLU A 8 -7.07 -1.12 56.02
C GLU A 8 -8.30 -0.49 55.38
N LYS A 9 -8.31 0.85 55.35
CA LYS A 9 -9.41 1.74 54.96
C LYS A 9 -9.59 1.77 53.43
N PRO A 10 -10.81 1.63 52.89
CA PRO A 10 -11.10 2.04 51.53
C PRO A 10 -11.35 3.56 51.45
N THR A 11 -10.73 4.17 50.44
CA THR A 11 -10.82 5.59 50.09
C THR A 11 -12.24 5.99 49.68
N ALA A 12 -12.66 7.16 50.15
CA ALA A 12 -14.00 7.69 50.00
C ALA A 12 -14.28 8.17 48.56
N PHE A 13 -15.09 7.41 47.83
CA PHE A 13 -16.03 7.97 46.86
C PHE A 13 -17.40 7.38 47.19
N GLY A 14 -18.23 8.21 47.82
CA GLY A 14 -19.51 7.82 48.39
C GLY A 14 -20.46 7.26 47.35
N SER A 15 -21.04 6.11 47.69
CA SER A 15 -22.29 5.60 47.14
C SER A 15 -23.39 6.65 47.29
N ILE A 16 -23.61 7.47 46.26
CA ILE A 16 -24.76 8.36 46.19
C ILE A 16 -25.99 7.50 45.85
N ARG A 17 -26.92 7.48 46.80
CA ARG A 17 -28.26 6.89 46.76
C ARG A 17 -28.94 7.06 45.39
N GLN A 18 -29.25 5.95 44.73
CA GLN A 18 -29.96 5.88 43.44
C GLN A 18 -31.48 6.13 43.49
N ASN A 19 -32.07 6.52 44.64
CA ASN A 19 -33.54 6.61 44.77
C ASN A 19 -34.12 8.03 45.02
N ASN A 20 -33.36 9.11 44.84
CA ASN A 20 -33.83 10.46 45.21
C ASN A 20 -33.81 11.54 44.10
N ILE A 21 -33.63 11.20 42.81
CA ILE A 21 -33.50 12.23 41.75
C ILE A 21 -34.85 12.75 41.21
N PHE A 22 -35.97 12.04 41.45
CA PHE A 22 -37.27 12.39 40.86
C PHE A 22 -38.19 13.26 41.72
N ASN A 23 -37.85 13.55 42.97
CA ASN A 23 -38.69 14.39 43.83
C ASN A 23 -38.16 15.83 43.89
N GLY A 24 -38.64 16.70 42.99
CA GLY A 24 -38.61 18.16 43.17
C GLY A 24 -37.95 19.01 42.10
N HIS A 25 -37.54 18.47 40.94
CA HIS A 25 -36.94 19.29 39.88
C HIS A 25 -37.97 19.75 38.83
N SER A 26 -37.98 21.06 38.54
CA SER A 26 -38.77 21.66 37.46
C SER A 26 -38.50 20.94 36.12
N PRO A 27 -39.54 20.56 35.34
CA PRO A 27 -39.41 19.93 34.02
C PRO A 27 -38.42 20.63 33.06
N LEU A 28 -38.25 21.95 33.21
CA LEU A 28 -37.31 22.75 32.42
C LEU A 28 -35.84 22.45 32.76
N LYS A 29 -35.53 22.09 34.00
CA LYS A 29 -34.17 21.68 34.39
C LYS A 29 -33.80 20.32 33.82
N LEU A 30 -34.76 19.39 33.76
CA LEU A 30 -34.59 18.08 33.12
C LEU A 30 -34.32 18.24 31.62
N PHE A 31 -35.09 19.10 30.95
CA PHE A 31 -34.89 19.43 29.55
C PHE A 31 -33.51 20.07 29.28
N THR A 32 -33.11 21.03 30.10
CA THR A 32 -31.78 21.67 30.00
C THR A 32 -30.65 20.66 30.18
N HIS A 33 -30.77 19.75 31.16
CA HIS A 33 -29.75 18.73 31.39
C HIS A 33 -29.70 17.69 30.27
N ALA A 34 -30.85 17.24 29.77
CA ALA A 34 -30.95 16.36 28.61
C ALA A 34 -30.31 17.01 27.38
N LYS A 35 -30.58 18.30 27.15
CA LYS A 35 -29.99 19.09 26.06
C LYS A 35 -28.46 19.11 26.13
N ILE A 36 -27.88 19.47 27.29
CA ILE A 36 -26.42 19.51 27.45
C ILE A 36 -25.83 18.13 27.13
N THR A 37 -26.42 17.07 27.70
CA THR A 37 -25.96 15.70 27.51
C THR A 37 -25.99 15.27 26.04
N ILE A 38 -27.12 15.45 25.33
CA ILE A 38 -27.23 15.05 23.92
C ILE A 38 -26.37 15.93 23.01
N THR A 39 -26.21 17.22 23.34
CA THR A 39 -25.32 18.12 22.60
C THR A 39 -23.87 17.62 22.67
N ASP A 40 -23.40 17.22 23.85
CA ASP A 40 -22.05 16.70 24.02
C ASP A 40 -21.85 15.34 23.33
N ILE A 41 -22.85 14.45 23.36
CA ILE A 41 -22.82 13.20 22.58
C ILE A 41 -22.71 13.51 21.08
N PHE A 42 -23.49 14.47 20.57
CA PHE A 42 -23.42 14.84 19.15
C PHE A 42 -22.11 15.53 18.76
N LYS A 43 -21.45 16.25 19.67
CA LYS A 43 -20.07 16.72 19.45
C LYS A 43 -19.09 15.54 19.33
N ASN A 44 -19.25 14.51 20.17
CA ASN A 44 -18.45 13.29 20.08
C ASN A 44 -18.70 12.56 18.74
N ILE A 45 -19.95 12.44 18.31
CA ILE A 45 -20.32 11.89 16.99
C ILE A 45 -19.67 12.71 15.86
N ALA A 46 -19.73 14.04 15.92
CA ALA A 46 -19.12 14.91 14.90
C ALA A 46 -17.60 14.73 14.81
N SER A 47 -16.91 14.63 15.96
CA SER A 47 -15.48 14.30 16.02
C SER A 47 -15.21 12.94 15.39
N TYR A 48 -15.99 11.92 15.75
CA TYR A 48 -15.85 10.56 15.23
C TYR A 48 -16.07 10.48 13.71
N VAL A 49 -17.05 11.21 13.17
CA VAL A 49 -17.29 11.31 11.72
C VAL A 49 -16.09 11.96 11.02
N ASN A 50 -15.45 12.95 11.64
CA ASN A 50 -14.27 13.60 11.06
C ASN A 50 -13.04 12.68 11.09
N ASP A 51 -12.83 11.95 12.18
CA ASP A 51 -11.75 10.96 12.30
C ASP A 51 -11.96 9.81 11.31
N SER A 52 -13.20 9.35 11.15
CA SER A 52 -13.60 8.33 10.17
C SER A 52 -13.35 8.79 8.74
N ASN A 53 -13.71 10.04 8.39
CA ASN A 53 -13.41 10.60 7.07
C ASN A 53 -11.90 10.69 6.80
N THR A 54 -11.10 11.07 7.80
CA THR A 54 -9.64 11.12 7.68
C THR A 54 -9.06 9.73 7.43
N TYR A 55 -9.54 8.73 8.16
CA TYR A 55 -9.18 7.33 7.92
C TYR A 55 -9.58 6.85 6.52
N LEU A 56 -10.79 7.16 6.06
CA LEU A 56 -11.25 6.77 4.72
C LEU A 56 -10.48 7.45 3.60
N ASN A 57 -10.02 8.69 3.79
CA ASN A 57 -9.15 9.39 2.85
C ASN A 57 -7.79 8.69 2.68
N ASP A 58 -7.24 8.14 3.76
CA ASP A 58 -6.00 7.35 3.71
C ASP A 58 -6.26 6.03 2.96
N VAL A 59 -7.39 5.37 3.21
CA VAL A 59 -7.76 4.08 2.60
C VAL A 59 -8.02 4.23 1.10
N ILE A 60 -8.75 5.25 0.65
CA ILE A 60 -9.10 5.41 -0.78
C ILE A 60 -7.88 5.74 -1.65
N LYS A 61 -6.88 6.46 -1.10
CA LYS A 61 -5.61 6.74 -1.78
C LYS A 61 -4.77 5.50 -2.05
N SER A 62 -5.05 4.39 -1.36
CA SER A 62 -4.27 3.16 -1.50
C SER A 62 -4.64 2.32 -2.75
N ASP A 63 -5.69 2.70 -3.49
CA ASP A 63 -6.15 2.07 -4.74
C ASP A 63 -6.51 0.57 -4.66
N ARG A 64 -6.73 0.06 -3.43
CA ARG A 64 -6.94 -1.38 -3.17
C ARG A 64 -8.38 -1.87 -3.16
N ASN A 65 -9.31 -1.09 -3.73
CA ASN A 65 -10.76 -1.41 -3.76
C ASN A 65 -11.36 -1.81 -2.40
N LEU A 66 -10.80 -1.29 -1.30
CA LEU A 66 -11.25 -1.59 0.06
C LEU A 66 -12.66 -1.02 0.31
N ILE A 67 -12.95 0.15 -0.27
CA ILE A 67 -14.24 0.84 -0.21
C ILE A 67 -14.68 1.24 -1.63
N THR A 68 -15.99 1.18 -1.90
CA THR A 68 -16.57 1.69 -3.15
C THR A 68 -16.74 3.21 -3.10
N ASN A 69 -16.55 3.87 -4.25
CA ASN A 69 -16.70 5.33 -4.36
C ASN A 69 -18.06 5.84 -3.89
N ASP A 70 -19.13 5.07 -4.09
CA ASP A 70 -20.48 5.44 -3.66
C ASP A 70 -20.60 5.49 -2.13
N LYS A 71 -20.10 4.46 -1.44
CA LYS A 71 -20.07 4.42 0.03
C LYS A 71 -19.18 5.51 0.62
N TYR A 72 -18.06 5.81 -0.02
CA TYR A 72 -17.19 6.91 0.39
C TYR A 72 -17.91 8.27 0.30
N LYS A 73 -18.62 8.54 -0.81
CA LYS A 73 -19.43 9.75 -0.97
C LYS A 73 -20.56 9.83 0.05
N GLU A 74 -21.24 8.71 0.32
CA GLU A 74 -22.28 8.63 1.34
C GLU A 74 -21.75 9.04 2.72
N ILE A 75 -20.57 8.54 3.12
CA ILE A 75 -19.96 8.86 4.41
C ILE A 75 -19.50 10.33 4.48
N GLN A 76 -19.01 10.90 3.38
CA GLN A 76 -18.67 12.32 3.34
C GLN A 76 -19.89 13.21 3.62
N GLN A 77 -21.06 12.85 3.09
CA GLN A 77 -22.31 13.60 3.33
C GLN A 77 -22.76 13.54 4.80
N LEU A 78 -22.34 12.53 5.57
CA LEU A 78 -22.67 12.43 7.00
C LEU A 78 -22.13 13.61 7.81
N LYS A 79 -21.01 14.21 7.41
CA LYS A 79 -20.42 15.36 8.11
C LYS A 79 -21.38 16.55 8.11
N GLU A 80 -21.98 16.87 6.97
CA GLU A 80 -22.97 17.93 6.88
C GLU A 80 -24.24 17.59 7.64
N ARG A 81 -24.71 16.33 7.54
CA ARG A 81 -25.92 15.88 8.25
C ARG A 81 -25.77 16.03 9.77
N VAL A 82 -24.64 15.59 10.35
CA VAL A 82 -24.37 15.73 11.79
C VAL A 82 -24.24 17.20 12.19
N SER A 83 -23.59 18.04 11.37
CA SER A 83 -23.51 19.48 11.62
C SER A 83 -24.88 20.15 11.67
N ARG A 84 -25.80 19.76 10.77
CA ARG A 84 -27.19 20.25 10.77
C ARG A 84 -27.93 19.81 12.03
N ILE A 85 -27.83 18.53 12.42
CA ILE A 85 -28.46 18.03 13.65
C ILE A 85 -27.94 18.78 14.88
N LEU A 86 -26.63 19.00 14.97
CA LEU A 86 -26.02 19.73 16.09
C LEU A 86 -26.51 21.17 16.19
N SER A 87 -26.72 21.84 15.05
CA SER A 87 -27.31 23.19 15.01
C SER A 87 -28.77 23.22 15.49
N ILE A 88 -29.54 22.16 15.24
CA ILE A 88 -30.94 22.02 15.67
C ILE A 88 -31.02 21.76 17.18
N ILE A 89 -30.23 20.81 17.68
CA ILE A 89 -30.17 20.44 19.10
C ILE A 89 -29.73 21.62 19.97
N SER A 90 -28.82 22.46 19.47
CA SER A 90 -28.25 23.59 20.22
C SER A 90 -29.24 24.72 20.51
N ARG A 91 -30.45 24.73 19.93
CA ARG A 91 -31.46 25.78 20.15
C ARG A 91 -32.12 25.68 21.52
N ASP A 92 -32.31 26.82 22.21
CA ASP A 92 -32.85 26.91 23.59
C ASP A 92 -34.38 26.96 23.69
N HIS A 93 -35.10 26.84 22.57
CA HIS A 93 -36.55 26.98 22.54
C HIS A 93 -37.25 25.81 21.85
N MET A 94 -38.53 25.64 22.15
CA MET A 94 -39.46 24.79 21.39
C MET A 94 -40.19 25.64 20.36
N LYS A 95 -40.03 25.37 19.06
CA LYS A 95 -40.67 26.17 18.01
C LYS A 95 -41.91 25.46 17.47
N VAL A 96 -43.04 26.17 17.53
CA VAL A 96 -44.33 25.70 17.04
C VAL A 96 -44.80 26.57 15.90
N VAL A 97 -45.10 25.96 14.75
CA VAL A 97 -45.53 26.69 13.55
C VAL A 97 -46.99 26.38 13.24
N PHE A 98 -47.81 27.43 13.15
CA PHE A 98 -49.21 27.37 12.74
C PHE A 98 -49.33 27.69 11.25
N PHE A 99 -50.01 26.83 10.50
CA PHE A 99 -50.20 26.99 9.06
C PHE A 99 -51.62 26.55 8.63
N GLY A 100 -51.97 26.90 7.40
CA GLY A 100 -53.33 26.75 6.86
C GLY A 100 -53.71 27.95 5.99
N ARG A 101 -54.82 27.83 5.25
CA ARG A 101 -55.29 28.88 4.34
C ARG A 101 -55.60 30.20 5.06
N THR A 102 -55.65 31.28 4.29
CA THR A 102 -56.11 32.58 4.78
C THR A 102 -57.51 32.43 5.37
N SER A 103 -57.79 33.11 6.49
CA SER A 103 -59.09 33.10 7.16
C SER A 103 -59.51 31.79 7.84
N ASN A 104 -58.72 30.71 7.81
CA ASN A 104 -59.00 29.49 8.62
C ASN A 104 -58.93 29.74 10.15
N GLY A 105 -58.40 30.90 10.56
CA GLY A 105 -58.40 31.34 11.97
C GLY A 105 -57.15 30.97 12.76
N LYS A 106 -55.99 30.81 12.10
CA LYS A 106 -54.68 30.58 12.73
C LYS A 106 -54.38 31.56 13.88
N SER A 107 -54.42 32.86 13.58
CA SER A 107 -54.19 33.92 14.56
C SER A 107 -55.24 33.93 15.67
N THR A 108 -56.49 33.51 15.38
CA THR A 108 -57.54 33.34 16.39
C THR A 108 -57.25 32.17 17.33
N VAL A 109 -56.78 31.04 16.82
CA VAL A 109 -56.36 29.87 17.62
C VAL A 109 -55.20 30.26 18.54
N MET A 110 -54.17 30.91 18.00
CA MET A 110 -53.02 31.36 18.79
C MET A 110 -53.42 32.35 19.88
N ASN A 111 -54.24 33.36 19.57
CA ASN A 111 -54.75 34.30 20.56
C ASN A 111 -55.62 33.61 21.63
N ALA A 112 -56.43 32.62 21.22
CA ALA A 112 -57.17 31.81 22.17
C ALA A 112 -56.19 31.12 23.12
N MET A 113 -55.20 30.36 22.61
CA MET A 113 -54.18 29.67 23.42
C MET A 113 -53.41 30.61 24.37
N LEU A 114 -53.03 31.79 23.87
CA LEU A 114 -52.33 32.81 24.64
C LEU A 114 -53.22 33.53 25.67
N ARG A 115 -54.54 33.33 25.59
CA ARG A 115 -55.58 33.93 26.44
C ARG A 115 -55.68 35.46 26.31
N GLU A 116 -55.07 36.02 25.28
CA GLU A 116 -55.03 37.45 25.02
C GLU A 116 -54.99 37.71 23.51
N LYS A 117 -55.57 38.83 23.07
CA LYS A 117 -55.60 39.22 21.66
C LYS A 117 -54.31 39.93 21.27
N ILE A 118 -53.25 39.15 21.05
CA ILE A 118 -51.91 39.64 20.69
C ILE A 118 -51.79 39.84 19.17
N LEU A 119 -52.16 38.82 18.39
CA LEU A 119 -52.08 38.85 16.93
C LEU A 119 -53.30 39.56 16.32
N PRO A 120 -53.16 40.21 15.16
CA PRO A 120 -54.29 40.82 14.46
C PRO A 120 -55.32 39.75 14.03
N ILE A 121 -56.60 40.05 14.24
CA ILE A 121 -57.74 39.23 13.79
C ILE A 121 -58.69 40.14 13.02
N GLY A 122 -59.14 39.73 11.83
CA GLY A 122 -60.02 40.51 10.96
C GLY A 122 -60.48 39.72 9.73
N MET A 123 -61.35 40.33 8.93
CA MET A 123 -61.82 39.76 7.66
C MET A 123 -60.82 40.09 6.55
N GLY A 124 -60.45 39.09 5.73
CA GLY A 124 -59.45 39.23 4.66
C GLY A 124 -58.06 38.70 5.04
N HIS A 125 -57.03 38.98 4.22
CA HIS A 125 -55.65 38.66 4.59
C HIS A 125 -55.27 39.55 5.78
N THR A 126 -55.12 38.98 6.97
CA THR A 126 -54.69 39.74 8.16
C THR A 126 -53.21 39.53 8.49
N THR A 127 -52.61 38.47 7.95
CA THR A 127 -51.21 38.10 8.17
C THR A 127 -50.54 37.91 6.81
N ASN A 128 -49.77 38.91 6.36
CA ASN A 128 -49.03 38.85 5.10
C ASN A 128 -47.59 38.33 5.24
N CYS A 129 -47.06 38.32 6.45
CA CYS A 129 -45.68 37.97 6.76
C CYS A 129 -45.67 37.03 7.99
N PHE A 130 -44.54 36.36 8.26
CA PHE A 130 -44.43 35.49 9.42
C PHE A 130 -44.40 36.31 10.71
N LEU A 131 -45.25 35.96 11.67
CA LEU A 131 -45.29 36.58 12.99
C LEU A 131 -44.78 35.59 14.03
N GLN A 132 -43.64 35.87 14.64
CA GLN A 132 -43.00 35.00 15.62
C GLN A 132 -43.10 35.60 17.01
N ILE A 133 -43.77 34.92 17.93
CA ILE A 133 -43.92 35.33 19.32
C ILE A 133 -42.85 34.64 20.16
N GLU A 134 -42.00 35.42 20.83
CA GLU A 134 -40.93 34.95 21.71
C GLU A 134 -41.09 35.56 23.12
N GLY A 135 -40.65 34.83 24.14
CA GLY A 135 -40.65 35.32 25.52
C GLY A 135 -39.52 36.30 25.79
N THR A 136 -39.83 37.42 26.44
CA THR A 136 -38.83 38.38 26.93
C THR A 136 -38.93 38.56 28.44
N ASP A 137 -37.78 38.79 29.08
CA ASP A 137 -37.71 39.15 30.51
C ASP A 137 -38.04 40.64 30.74
N LYS A 138 -38.25 41.41 29.66
CA LYS A 138 -38.72 42.80 29.74
C LYS A 138 -40.22 42.84 30.08
N ASN A 139 -40.61 43.80 30.91
CA ASN A 139 -42.01 43.97 31.34
C ASN A 139 -42.94 44.50 30.22
N GLU A 140 -42.38 45.16 29.22
CA GLU A 140 -43.13 45.77 28.12
C GLU A 140 -43.04 44.96 26.82
N PRO A 141 -44.18 44.68 26.16
CA PRO A 141 -44.19 43.98 24.89
C PRO A 141 -43.62 44.87 23.77
N SER A 142 -42.75 44.30 22.93
CA SER A 142 -42.07 45.02 21.86
C SER A 142 -42.05 44.21 20.56
N VAL A 143 -41.83 44.91 19.43
CA VAL A 143 -41.83 44.33 18.09
C VAL A 143 -40.51 44.66 17.40
N LEU A 144 -39.87 43.64 16.84
CA LEU A 144 -38.67 43.75 16.01
C LEU A 144 -39.05 43.47 14.55
N ILE A 145 -38.73 44.41 13.66
CA ILE A 145 -38.98 44.31 12.22
C ILE A 145 -37.69 43.86 11.54
N PRO A 146 -37.76 43.00 10.51
CA PRO A 146 -36.58 42.57 9.76
C PRO A 146 -35.85 43.78 9.14
N GLY A 147 -34.53 43.85 9.34
CA GLY A 147 -33.67 44.94 8.84
C GLY A 147 -33.56 46.17 9.76
N SER A 148 -34.21 46.16 10.92
CA SER A 148 -34.17 47.24 11.92
C SER A 148 -33.90 46.67 13.32
N ASP A 149 -32.82 47.08 13.98
CA ASP A 149 -32.51 46.69 15.36
C ASP A 149 -33.33 47.50 16.41
N GLU A 150 -34.13 48.48 15.98
CA GLU A 150 -34.99 49.26 16.87
C GLU A 150 -36.23 48.49 17.31
N LEU A 151 -36.43 48.42 18.63
CA LEU A 151 -37.63 47.86 19.25
C LEU A 151 -38.80 48.86 19.17
N LYS A 152 -39.85 48.49 18.45
CA LYS A 152 -41.08 49.29 18.31
C LYS A 152 -42.14 48.84 19.33
N SER A 153 -43.03 49.75 19.71
CA SER A 153 -44.16 49.43 20.61
C SER A 153 -45.19 48.51 19.92
N ILE A 154 -45.81 47.60 20.69
CA ILE A 154 -46.84 46.66 20.22
C ILE A 154 -48.07 47.34 19.60
N ASN A 155 -48.36 48.61 19.95
CA ASN A 155 -49.48 49.34 19.37
C ASN A 155 -49.37 49.49 17.84
N ASN A 156 -48.14 49.46 17.32
CA ASN A 156 -47.87 49.52 15.88
C ASN A 156 -48.10 48.17 15.17
N LEU A 157 -48.29 47.05 15.89
CA LEU A 157 -48.47 45.72 15.31
C LEU A 157 -49.69 45.66 14.38
N SER A 158 -50.77 46.33 14.76
CA SER A 158 -51.99 46.46 13.94
C SER A 158 -51.76 47.25 12.64
N SER A 159 -50.73 48.10 12.59
CA SER A 159 -50.33 48.88 11.42
C SER A 159 -49.24 48.20 10.58
N ILE A 160 -48.46 47.28 11.17
CA ILE A 160 -47.32 46.61 10.52
C ILE A 160 -47.68 45.21 10.01
N GLY A 161 -48.44 44.43 10.80
CA GLY A 161 -48.76 43.03 10.48
C GLY A 161 -50.00 42.82 9.61
N ASN A 162 -50.90 43.82 9.57
CA ASN A 162 -52.11 43.76 8.76
C ASN A 162 -51.79 43.97 7.27
N ALA A 163 -52.18 43.02 6.42
CA ALA A 163 -52.07 43.11 4.95
C ALA A 163 -52.72 44.35 4.32
N LEU A 164 -53.63 44.97 5.06
CA LEU A 164 -54.46 46.11 4.68
C LEU A 164 -53.82 47.46 5.03
N SER A 165 -52.61 47.48 5.62
CA SER A 165 -51.88 48.72 5.92
C SER A 165 -51.14 49.29 4.70
N ARG A 166 -50.75 50.57 4.77
CA ARG A 166 -50.10 51.31 3.67
C ARG A 166 -48.63 50.94 3.45
N GLU A 167 -47.98 50.33 4.43
CA GLU A 167 -46.59 49.86 4.36
C GLU A 167 -46.59 48.33 4.30
N LYS A 168 -46.52 47.77 3.08
CA LYS A 168 -46.50 46.31 2.89
C LYS A 168 -45.08 45.79 3.13
N LEU A 169 -44.89 45.04 4.22
CA LEU A 169 -43.75 44.14 4.34
C LEU A 169 -43.87 43.02 3.31
N ASP A 170 -42.72 42.55 2.81
CA ASP A 170 -42.69 41.45 1.86
C ASP A 170 -43.16 40.15 2.53
N SER A 171 -43.74 39.25 1.74
CA SER A 171 -44.36 38.01 2.22
C SER A 171 -43.36 37.03 2.88
N ASP A 172 -42.07 37.19 2.59
CA ASP A 172 -40.94 36.44 3.16
C ASP A 172 -40.30 37.14 4.39
N SER A 173 -40.95 38.16 4.94
CA SER A 173 -40.47 38.87 6.13
C SER A 173 -40.88 38.15 7.43
N LEU A 174 -40.00 38.13 8.44
CA LEU A 174 -40.27 37.62 9.78
C LEU A 174 -40.28 38.75 10.80
N VAL A 175 -41.45 39.05 11.36
CA VAL A 175 -41.62 40.03 12.44
C VAL A 175 -41.60 39.29 13.78
N LYS A 176 -40.72 39.71 14.69
CA LYS A 176 -40.64 39.13 16.04
C LYS A 176 -41.40 39.97 17.04
N ILE A 177 -42.28 39.34 17.79
CA ILE A 177 -43.08 39.91 18.86
C ILE A 177 -42.49 39.39 20.17
N LEU A 178 -41.82 40.27 20.90
CA LEU A 178 -41.27 39.98 22.22
C LEU A 178 -42.35 40.22 23.27
N TRP A 179 -42.85 39.14 23.87
CA TRP A 179 -43.94 39.18 24.85
C TRP A 179 -43.44 38.84 26.26
N PRO A 180 -43.82 39.60 27.31
CA PRO A 180 -43.34 39.36 28.67
C PRO A 180 -43.67 37.95 29.16
N LYS A 181 -42.65 37.20 29.62
CA LYS A 181 -42.81 35.82 30.13
C LYS A 181 -43.79 35.71 31.31
N GLU A 182 -43.95 36.79 32.08
CA GLU A 182 -44.87 36.82 33.23
C GLU A 182 -46.36 36.80 32.84
N LYS A 183 -46.69 37.23 31.61
CA LYS A 183 -48.09 37.38 31.16
C LYS A 183 -48.70 36.12 30.58
N CYS A 184 -47.88 35.18 30.08
CA CYS A 184 -48.38 33.97 29.43
C CYS A 184 -47.58 32.73 29.84
N ARG A 185 -48.27 31.72 30.36
CA ARG A 185 -47.66 30.46 30.81
C ARG A 185 -46.98 29.70 29.66
N LEU A 186 -47.56 29.69 28.46
CA LEU A 186 -46.98 28.99 27.30
C LEU A 186 -45.64 29.59 26.89
N ILE A 187 -45.53 30.90 26.87
CA ILE A 187 -44.31 31.63 26.45
C ILE A 187 -43.22 31.57 27.54
N ARG A 188 -43.61 31.42 28.81
CA ARG A 188 -42.68 31.26 29.94
C ARG A 188 -41.78 30.04 29.82
N ASP A 189 -42.26 28.98 29.18
CA ASP A 189 -41.56 27.69 29.04
C ASP A 189 -40.65 27.65 27.79
N ASP A 190 -40.13 28.81 27.35
CA ASP A 190 -39.26 29.01 26.18
C ASP A 190 -39.86 28.42 24.87
N VAL A 191 -41.19 28.51 24.74
CA VAL A 191 -41.91 28.16 23.51
C VAL A 191 -41.99 29.38 22.59
N ILE A 192 -41.59 29.19 21.35
CA ILE A 192 -41.75 30.14 20.26
C ILE A 192 -42.96 29.71 19.43
N LEU A 193 -43.93 30.62 19.25
CA LEU A 193 -45.09 30.38 18.41
C LEU A 193 -44.97 31.21 17.13
N VAL A 194 -45.14 30.59 15.98
CA VAL A 194 -45.05 31.25 14.67
C VAL A 194 -46.39 31.15 13.94
N ASP A 195 -46.97 32.30 13.59
CA ASP A 195 -48.11 32.40 12.68
C ASP A 195 -47.57 32.54 11.24
N SER A 196 -47.90 31.58 10.37
CA SER A 196 -47.53 31.68 8.96
C SER A 196 -48.52 32.55 8.17
N PRO A 197 -48.09 33.16 7.06
CA PRO A 197 -49.02 33.66 6.06
C PRO A 197 -49.95 32.54 5.54
N GLY A 198 -51.06 32.93 4.91
CA GLY A 198 -51.96 31.98 4.25
C GLY A 198 -51.28 31.27 3.10
N ILE A 199 -51.24 29.93 3.12
CA ILE A 199 -50.56 29.12 2.11
C ILE A 199 -51.19 29.22 0.70
N ASP A 200 -52.39 29.79 0.60
CA ASP A 200 -53.16 29.94 -0.64
C ASP A 200 -52.77 31.20 -1.44
N VAL A 201 -51.84 32.01 -0.93
CA VAL A 201 -51.48 33.32 -1.50
C VAL A 201 -50.10 33.32 -2.16
N SER A 202 -49.23 32.38 -1.81
CA SER A 202 -47.80 32.40 -2.15
C SER A 202 -47.37 31.28 -3.09
N VAL A 203 -46.53 31.61 -4.08
CA VAL A 203 -45.97 30.65 -5.06
C VAL A 203 -44.68 29.97 -4.55
N ASN A 204 -44.00 30.55 -3.56
CA ASN A 204 -42.69 30.09 -3.05
C ASN A 204 -42.78 29.37 -1.70
N LEU A 205 -43.49 28.23 -1.63
CA LEU A 205 -43.63 27.46 -0.38
C LEU A 205 -42.30 26.87 0.12
N ASP A 206 -41.41 26.49 -0.80
CA ASP A 206 -40.13 25.85 -0.45
C ASP A 206 -39.17 26.78 0.30
N GLU A 207 -39.08 28.03 -0.14
CA GLU A 207 -38.24 29.07 0.48
C GLU A 207 -38.67 29.35 1.93
N TRP A 208 -39.99 29.39 2.16
CA TRP A 208 -40.57 29.54 3.49
C TRP A 208 -40.25 28.35 4.40
N ILE A 209 -40.34 27.13 3.87
CA ILE A 209 -40.01 25.93 4.65
C ILE A 209 -38.54 25.99 5.07
N GLU A 210 -37.64 26.29 4.15
CA GLU A 210 -36.19 26.37 4.40
C GLU A 210 -35.84 27.41 5.45
N LYS A 211 -36.44 28.60 5.35
CA LYS A 211 -36.06 29.75 6.16
C LYS A 211 -36.71 29.71 7.55
N TYR A 212 -37.93 29.22 7.67
CA TYR A 212 -38.75 29.40 8.89
C TYR A 212 -39.33 28.13 9.50
N CYS A 213 -39.34 26.99 8.80
CA CYS A 213 -40.03 25.78 9.27
C CYS A 213 -39.11 24.59 9.51
N LEU A 214 -37.90 24.54 8.91
CA LEU A 214 -36.95 23.42 9.11
C LEU A 214 -36.51 23.24 10.58
N ASP A 215 -36.68 24.27 11.39
CA ASP A 215 -36.35 24.29 12.81
C ASP A 215 -37.55 24.12 13.74
N ALA A 216 -38.73 23.81 13.20
CA ALA A 216 -39.94 23.62 13.99
C ALA A 216 -40.00 22.21 14.62
N ASP A 217 -40.36 22.16 15.89
CA ASP A 217 -40.55 20.93 16.66
C ASP A 217 -41.99 20.39 16.54
N VAL A 218 -42.96 21.31 16.40
CA VAL A 218 -44.40 21.01 16.32
C VAL A 218 -45.06 21.86 15.24
N PHE A 219 -45.96 21.23 14.50
CA PHE A 219 -46.73 21.80 13.40
C PHE A 219 -48.21 21.76 13.76
N VAL A 220 -48.93 22.87 13.59
CA VAL A 220 -50.37 22.94 13.82
C VAL A 220 -51.08 23.40 12.54
N LEU A 221 -51.75 22.45 11.88
CA LEU A 221 -52.58 22.71 10.71
C LEU A 221 -53.95 23.19 11.17
N VAL A 222 -54.33 24.42 10.81
CA VAL A 222 -55.65 24.98 11.10
C VAL A 222 -56.51 24.99 9.84
N ILE A 223 -57.61 24.26 9.86
CA ILE A 223 -58.55 24.08 8.75
C ILE A 223 -59.92 24.61 9.17
N SER A 224 -60.64 25.30 8.28
CA SER A 224 -62.04 25.64 8.53
C SER A 224 -62.90 24.39 8.41
N ALA A 225 -63.76 24.12 9.39
CA ALA A 225 -64.76 23.06 9.37
C ALA A 225 -65.73 23.13 8.18
N GLU A 226 -65.88 24.31 7.58
CA GLU A 226 -66.71 24.54 6.39
C GLU A 226 -66.05 23.99 5.10
N ALA A 227 -64.78 23.58 5.17
CA ALA A 227 -63.99 23.13 4.02
C ALA A 227 -63.21 21.84 4.32
N THR A 228 -62.92 21.06 3.28
CA THR A 228 -62.06 19.89 3.39
C THR A 228 -60.57 20.28 3.31
N ILE A 229 -59.69 19.35 3.69
CA ILE A 229 -58.23 19.53 3.55
C ILE A 229 -57.89 19.77 2.09
N ALA A 230 -57.39 20.96 1.78
CA ALA A 230 -57.11 21.37 0.41
C ALA A 230 -55.78 20.79 -0.10
N GLY A 231 -55.66 20.63 -1.42
CA GLY A 231 -54.42 20.13 -2.04
C GLY A 231 -53.17 20.98 -1.73
N ALA A 232 -53.33 22.29 -1.49
CA ALA A 232 -52.22 23.16 -1.08
C ALA A 232 -51.71 22.82 0.33
N GLU A 233 -52.61 22.50 1.27
CA GLU A 233 -52.27 22.12 2.65
C GLU A 233 -51.54 20.77 2.65
N LYS A 234 -52.06 19.82 1.87
CA LYS A 234 -51.41 18.51 1.66
C LYS A 234 -50.01 18.66 1.08
N LYS A 235 -49.88 19.40 -0.04
CA LYS A 235 -48.58 19.64 -0.68
C LYS A 235 -47.57 20.24 0.28
N PHE A 236 -47.94 21.28 1.03
CA PHE A 236 -47.05 21.90 2.00
C PHE A 236 -46.52 20.88 3.02
N LEU A 237 -47.40 20.07 3.61
CA LEU A 237 -47.00 19.09 4.61
C LEU A 237 -46.22 17.91 4.04
N HIS A 238 -46.44 17.51 2.79
CA HIS A 238 -45.56 16.56 2.11
C HIS A 238 -44.13 17.12 1.99
N HIS A 239 -43.96 18.37 1.57
CA HIS A 239 -42.63 19.00 1.49
C HIS A 239 -41.98 19.13 2.88
N VAL A 240 -42.77 19.39 3.93
CA VAL A 240 -42.27 19.38 5.30
C VAL A 240 -41.85 17.97 5.74
N ALA A 241 -42.66 16.95 5.49
CA ALA A 241 -42.38 15.55 5.86
C ALA A 241 -41.21 14.93 5.05
N GLU A 242 -40.97 15.41 3.82
CA GLU A 242 -39.78 15.03 3.03
C GLU A 242 -38.49 15.60 3.63
N ARG A 243 -38.56 16.81 4.18
CA ARG A 243 -37.40 17.55 4.70
C ARG A 243 -37.16 17.31 6.19
N LEU A 244 -38.19 16.95 6.94
CA LEU A 244 -38.15 16.61 8.37
C LEU A 244 -38.57 15.15 8.57
N SER A 245 -37.70 14.36 9.17
CA SER A 245 -37.84 12.89 9.16
C SER A 245 -39.02 12.32 9.94
N ASN A 246 -39.81 13.12 10.67
CA ASN A 246 -41.15 12.78 11.22
C ASN A 246 -41.70 13.97 12.06
N PRO A 247 -42.32 15.00 11.45
CA PRO A 247 -42.83 16.16 12.19
C PRO A 247 -44.02 15.82 13.11
N ASN A 248 -44.08 16.45 14.30
CA ASN A 248 -45.27 16.36 15.17
C ASN A 248 -46.36 17.28 14.64
N ILE A 249 -47.38 16.73 13.98
CA ILE A 249 -48.47 17.50 13.37
C ILE A 249 -49.77 17.34 14.16
N PHE A 250 -50.36 18.47 14.56
CA PHE A 250 -51.74 18.58 15.03
C PHE A 250 -52.63 19.12 13.92
N ILE A 251 -53.85 18.60 13.79
CA ILE A 251 -54.88 19.13 12.88
C ILE A 251 -56.04 19.67 13.70
N LEU A 252 -56.31 20.97 13.54
CA LEU A 252 -57.41 21.68 14.18
C LEU A 252 -58.47 22.01 13.14
N MET A 253 -59.61 21.31 13.23
CA MET A 253 -60.83 21.65 12.51
C MET A 253 -61.52 22.80 13.24
N ASN A 254 -61.12 24.01 12.91
CA ASN A 254 -61.58 25.26 13.51
C ASN A 254 -62.90 25.73 12.91
N ARG A 255 -63.60 26.67 13.55
CA ARG A 255 -64.94 27.14 13.17
C ARG A 255 -66.00 26.04 13.21
N TRP A 256 -65.81 25.04 14.08
CA TRP A 256 -66.81 23.98 14.28
C TRP A 256 -68.15 24.51 14.82
N ASP A 257 -68.23 25.77 15.23
CA ASP A 257 -69.49 26.45 15.56
C ASP A 257 -70.37 26.73 14.34
N ALA A 258 -69.85 26.71 13.11
CA ALA A 258 -70.64 26.89 11.90
C ALA A 258 -71.65 25.75 11.65
N ILE A 259 -71.38 24.55 12.18
CA ILE A 259 -72.26 23.38 12.06
C ILE A 259 -73.56 23.53 12.87
N ASP A 260 -73.64 24.48 13.81
CA ASP A 260 -74.86 24.72 14.58
C ASP A 260 -76.03 25.16 13.67
N ASN A 261 -75.74 25.59 12.44
CA ASN A 261 -76.73 25.86 11.40
C ASN A 261 -77.36 24.58 10.79
N GLU A 262 -76.71 23.42 10.93
CA GLU A 262 -77.10 22.14 10.32
C GLU A 262 -76.96 20.95 11.33
N PRO A 263 -77.82 20.89 12.37
CA PRO A 263 -77.67 19.93 13.48
C PRO A 263 -77.86 18.45 13.08
N GLU A 264 -78.58 18.16 11.99
CA GLU A 264 -78.85 16.78 11.54
C GLU A 264 -77.62 16.10 10.92
N MET A 265 -76.64 16.87 10.45
CA MET A 265 -75.48 16.36 9.70
C MET A 265 -74.18 16.34 10.52
N VAL A 266 -74.22 16.75 11.79
CA VAL A 266 -73.03 16.94 12.64
C VAL A 266 -72.16 15.68 12.72
N GLU A 267 -72.76 14.52 12.96
CA GLU A 267 -72.02 13.25 13.09
C GLU A 267 -71.42 12.79 11.75
N LEU A 268 -72.17 12.90 10.66
CA LEU A 268 -71.71 12.52 9.31
C LEU A 268 -70.56 13.41 8.84
N VAL A 269 -70.67 14.73 9.03
CA VAL A 269 -69.63 15.70 8.67
C VAL A 269 -68.40 15.50 9.55
N LYS A 270 -68.57 15.28 10.86
CA LYS A 270 -67.46 15.00 11.77
C LYS A 270 -66.70 13.74 11.36
N GLN A 271 -67.42 12.65 11.07
CA GLN A 271 -66.82 11.41 10.61
C GLN A 271 -66.08 11.60 9.28
N GLN A 272 -66.68 12.32 8.33
CA GLN A 272 -66.06 12.63 7.05
C GLN A 272 -64.73 13.39 7.20
N HIS A 273 -64.67 14.40 8.07
CA HIS A 273 -63.43 15.14 8.34
C HIS A 273 -62.39 14.28 9.07
N LEU A 274 -62.84 13.43 9.99
CA LEU A 274 -61.98 12.52 10.73
C LEU A 274 -61.34 11.50 9.79
N ASP A 275 -62.12 10.82 8.95
CA ASP A 275 -61.64 9.83 7.98
C ASP A 275 -60.60 10.43 7.02
N ARG A 276 -60.86 11.62 6.47
CA ARG A 276 -59.93 12.31 5.57
C ARG A 276 -58.63 12.75 6.26
N GLY A 277 -58.71 13.20 7.52
CA GLY A 277 -57.52 13.56 8.26
C GLY A 277 -56.70 12.34 8.69
N LEU A 278 -57.35 11.22 9.01
CA LEU A 278 -56.68 9.95 9.27
C LEU A 278 -55.99 9.38 8.03
N GLU A 279 -56.68 9.36 6.89
CA GLU A 279 -56.09 8.98 5.60
C GLU A 279 -54.84 9.81 5.31
N PHE A 280 -54.92 11.13 5.54
CA PHE A 280 -53.81 12.03 5.29
C PHE A 280 -52.62 11.84 6.27
N LEU A 281 -52.85 11.77 7.58
CA LEU A 281 -51.75 11.64 8.56
C LEU A 281 -51.14 10.23 8.61
N CYS A 282 -51.97 9.20 8.50
CA CYS A 282 -51.57 7.82 8.70
C CYS A 282 -51.17 7.13 7.40
N ASP A 283 -51.92 7.33 6.32
CA ASP A 283 -51.71 6.57 5.09
C ASP A 283 -50.86 7.35 4.08
N GLU A 284 -51.11 8.66 3.90
CA GLU A 284 -50.34 9.51 2.98
C GLU A 284 -48.99 9.93 3.58
N LEU A 285 -48.95 10.44 4.81
CA LEU A 285 -47.72 10.93 5.45
C LEU A 285 -46.99 9.88 6.31
N ASN A 286 -47.63 8.76 6.65
CA ASN A 286 -47.06 7.68 7.46
C ASN A 286 -46.44 8.14 8.81
N LEU A 287 -47.06 9.12 9.47
CA LEU A 287 -46.48 9.74 10.68
C LEU A 287 -46.92 9.09 11.99
N CYS A 288 -48.11 8.51 12.04
CA CYS A 288 -48.69 7.96 13.27
C CYS A 288 -49.77 6.91 12.99
N GLN A 289 -50.13 6.14 14.01
CA GLN A 289 -51.22 5.15 13.92
C GLN A 289 -52.59 5.83 13.98
N ARG A 290 -53.60 5.27 13.29
CA ARG A 290 -54.96 5.85 13.23
C ARG A 290 -55.58 6.14 14.59
N LYS A 291 -55.36 5.28 15.58
CA LYS A 291 -55.87 5.48 16.94
C LYS A 291 -55.23 6.69 17.63
N GLU A 292 -53.91 6.81 17.56
CA GLU A 292 -53.16 7.95 18.11
C GLU A 292 -53.58 9.26 17.43
N ALA A 293 -53.70 9.23 16.09
CA ALA A 293 -54.10 10.39 15.31
C ALA A 293 -55.50 10.92 15.69
N ALA A 294 -56.48 10.02 15.80
CA ALA A 294 -57.86 10.36 16.16
C ALA A 294 -58.00 10.87 17.60
N GLU A 295 -57.27 10.27 18.55
CA GLU A 295 -57.45 10.57 19.98
C GLU A 295 -56.64 11.80 20.44
N HIS A 296 -55.43 11.99 19.88
CA HIS A 296 -54.44 12.94 20.41
C HIS A 296 -53.91 13.97 19.41
N ARG A 297 -54.18 13.87 18.10
CA ARG A 297 -53.65 14.80 17.08
C ARG A 297 -54.71 15.60 16.33
N MET A 298 -55.95 15.13 16.27
CA MET A 298 -57.06 15.79 15.56
C MET A 298 -58.11 16.32 16.54
N PHE A 299 -58.50 17.59 16.38
CA PHE A 299 -59.46 18.25 17.28
C PHE A 299 -60.48 19.10 16.51
N PHE A 300 -61.73 19.11 16.99
CA PHE A 300 -62.85 19.87 16.42
C PHE A 300 -63.20 21.04 17.33
N ILE A 301 -62.77 22.25 16.97
CA ILE A 301 -62.73 23.39 17.89
C ILE A 301 -63.46 24.63 17.34
N SER A 302 -63.84 25.52 18.25
CA SER A 302 -64.13 26.91 17.91
C SER A 302 -63.18 27.84 18.66
N ALA A 303 -62.14 28.32 17.98
CA ALA A 303 -61.20 29.28 18.55
C ALA A 303 -61.87 30.61 18.91
N ARG A 304 -62.93 30.99 18.17
CA ARG A 304 -63.70 32.21 18.44
C ARG A 304 -64.40 32.12 19.80
N GLU A 305 -65.12 31.03 20.05
CA GLU A 305 -65.80 30.80 21.33
C GLU A 305 -64.80 30.67 22.49
N ALA A 306 -63.69 29.94 22.27
CA ALA A 306 -62.64 29.79 23.27
C ALA A 306 -62.01 31.15 23.66
N LEU A 307 -61.72 32.02 22.68
CA LEU A 307 -61.18 33.36 22.92
C LEU A 307 -62.19 34.28 23.62
N LEU A 308 -63.46 34.24 23.22
CA LEU A 308 -64.53 35.01 23.88
C LEU A 308 -64.69 34.60 25.35
N ASN A 309 -64.69 33.30 25.63
CA ASN A 309 -64.79 32.78 26.99
C ASN A 309 -63.62 33.24 27.89
N ARG A 310 -62.42 33.39 27.32
CA ARG A 310 -61.22 33.81 28.07
C ARG A 310 -61.21 35.31 28.35
N ASN A 311 -61.81 36.12 27.48
CA ASN A 311 -61.82 37.57 27.59
C ASN A 311 -62.99 38.14 28.41
N VAL A 312 -64.07 37.38 28.63
CA VAL A 312 -65.23 37.87 29.38
C VAL A 312 -65.27 37.29 30.79
N ASN A 313 -65.32 38.16 31.80
CA ASN A 313 -65.58 37.76 33.18
C ASN A 313 -66.92 37.00 33.25
N ILE A 314 -66.86 35.77 33.78
CA ILE A 314 -67.94 34.75 33.82
C ILE A 314 -69.25 35.27 34.45
N SER A 315 -69.24 36.41 35.16
CA SER A 315 -70.43 37.00 35.79
C SER A 315 -71.45 37.62 34.81
N THR A 316 -71.05 37.98 33.59
CA THR A 316 -71.96 38.64 32.62
C THR A 316 -72.56 37.71 31.55
N LEU A 317 -72.07 36.48 31.39
CA LEU A 317 -72.49 35.55 30.32
C LEU A 317 -73.59 34.56 30.71
N SER A 318 -74.15 34.64 31.92
CA SER A 318 -75.20 33.74 32.41
C SER A 318 -76.60 34.02 31.83
N LYS A 319 -76.75 34.94 30.86
CA LYS A 319 -78.05 35.35 30.30
C LYS A 319 -78.26 35.09 28.79
N SER A 320 -77.30 34.50 28.08
CA SER A 320 -77.52 33.99 26.71
C SER A 320 -77.25 32.50 26.67
N GLY A 321 -78.24 31.71 26.23
CA GLY A 321 -78.23 30.24 26.30
C GLY A 321 -76.96 29.60 25.74
N PHE A 322 -76.16 29.01 26.62
CA PHE A 322 -75.10 28.11 26.21
C PHE A 322 -75.72 26.78 25.80
N ASN A 323 -75.83 26.55 24.49
CA ASN A 323 -76.18 25.24 23.93
C ASN A 323 -75.14 24.19 24.36
N LYS A 324 -75.58 22.94 24.52
CA LYS A 324 -74.71 21.79 24.85
C LYS A 324 -73.46 21.73 23.97
N ALA A 325 -73.62 22.04 22.67
CA ALA A 325 -72.55 22.08 21.67
C ALA A 325 -71.42 23.09 21.99
N TYR A 326 -71.74 24.26 22.54
CA TYR A 326 -70.73 25.25 22.96
C TYR A 326 -69.81 24.70 24.05
N LYS A 327 -70.39 24.00 25.04
CA LYS A 327 -69.61 23.39 26.14
C LYS A 327 -68.72 22.26 25.61
N GLU A 328 -69.23 21.45 24.68
CA GLU A 328 -68.46 20.37 24.05
C GLU A 328 -67.26 20.91 23.26
N ARG A 329 -67.44 21.96 22.45
CA ARG A 329 -66.34 22.62 21.71
C ARG A 329 -65.28 23.23 22.64
N LEU A 330 -65.70 23.79 23.77
CA LEU A 330 -64.77 24.32 24.77
C LEU A 330 -63.98 23.20 25.47
N ILE A 331 -64.63 22.08 25.79
CA ILE A 331 -63.96 20.89 26.34
C ILE A 331 -62.94 20.36 25.33
N GLU A 332 -63.30 20.29 24.05
CA GLU A 332 -62.39 19.84 22.99
C GLU A 332 -61.21 20.80 22.80
N PHE A 333 -61.41 22.11 22.89
CA PHE A 333 -60.31 23.08 22.85
C PHE A 333 -59.38 22.90 24.05
N ASN A 334 -59.91 22.69 25.26
CA ASN A 334 -59.09 22.42 26.45
C ASN A 334 -58.36 21.08 26.34
N LYS A 335 -58.96 20.08 25.69
CA LYS A 335 -58.32 18.79 25.40
C LYS A 335 -57.14 18.98 24.45
N PHE A 336 -57.32 19.76 23.39
CA PHE A 336 -56.22 20.16 22.50
C PHE A 336 -55.11 20.86 23.28
N GLU A 337 -55.43 21.87 24.10
CA GLU A 337 -54.41 22.56 24.91
C GLU A 337 -53.69 21.61 25.87
N HIS A 338 -54.40 20.64 26.45
CA HIS A 338 -53.80 19.66 27.33
C HIS A 338 -52.82 18.75 26.57
N GLU A 339 -53.21 18.20 25.43
CA GLU A 339 -52.33 17.36 24.61
C GLU A 339 -51.17 18.15 24.00
N PHE A 340 -51.42 19.41 23.59
CA PHE A 340 -50.40 20.34 23.16
C PHE A 340 -49.41 20.62 24.28
N GLU A 341 -49.87 21.04 25.47
CA GLU A 341 -49.03 21.27 26.66
C GLU A 341 -48.24 20.01 27.02
N LYS A 342 -48.86 18.83 26.97
CA LYS A 342 -48.17 17.55 27.23
C LYS A 342 -47.05 17.29 26.22
N CYS A 343 -47.31 17.53 24.93
CA CYS A 343 -46.35 17.41 23.83
C CYS A 343 -45.13 18.32 24.04
N ILE A 344 -45.35 19.55 24.54
CA ILE A 344 -44.30 20.56 24.79
C ILE A 344 -43.72 20.56 26.22
N SER A 345 -44.23 19.77 27.17
CA SER A 345 -43.78 19.76 28.58
C SER A 345 -43.23 18.40 29.06
N LYS A 346 -44.10 17.42 29.35
CA LYS A 346 -43.73 16.11 29.93
C LYS A 346 -42.93 15.25 28.96
N THR A 347 -43.19 15.36 27.65
CA THR A 347 -42.49 14.62 26.61
C THR A 347 -41.54 15.52 25.81
N ALA A 348 -41.32 16.79 26.16
CA ALA A 348 -40.54 17.74 25.36
C ALA A 348 -39.15 17.20 24.97
N VAL A 349 -38.50 16.52 25.92
CA VAL A 349 -37.21 15.84 25.73
C VAL A 349 -37.32 14.71 24.71
N LYS A 350 -38.40 13.91 24.78
CA LYS A 350 -38.69 12.84 23.83
C LYS A 350 -39.06 13.40 22.45
N THR A 351 -40.03 14.31 22.40
CA THR A 351 -40.49 15.03 21.20
C THR A 351 -39.31 15.65 20.45
N LYS A 352 -38.37 16.29 21.15
CA LYS A 352 -37.23 16.99 20.55
C LYS A 352 -36.03 16.10 20.23
N PHE A 353 -35.67 15.15 21.10
CA PHE A 353 -34.38 14.43 20.99
C PHE A 353 -34.51 12.97 20.55
N GLU A 354 -35.69 12.34 20.58
CA GLU A 354 -35.84 10.91 20.24
C GLU A 354 -35.40 10.62 18.81
N GLN A 355 -35.83 11.44 17.86
CA GLN A 355 -35.49 11.25 16.45
C GLN A 355 -34.02 11.52 16.19
N HIS A 356 -33.46 12.58 16.77
CA HIS A 356 -32.04 12.85 16.66
C HIS A 356 -31.22 11.70 17.27
N THR A 357 -31.65 11.15 18.41
CA THR A 357 -31.00 9.99 19.05
C THR A 357 -31.03 8.78 18.11
N ASN A 358 -32.17 8.45 17.51
CA ASN A 358 -32.28 7.34 16.55
C ASN A 358 -31.42 7.58 15.32
N ARG A 359 -31.40 8.80 14.78
CA ARG A 359 -30.57 9.16 13.64
C ARG A 359 -29.08 9.08 13.97
N GLY A 360 -28.69 9.47 15.18
CA GLY A 360 -27.33 9.27 15.71
C GLY A 360 -26.94 7.79 15.69
N LYS A 361 -27.83 6.90 16.16
CA LYS A 361 -27.60 5.44 16.12
C LYS A 361 -27.41 4.91 14.71
N GLU A 362 -28.27 5.31 13.77
CA GLU A 362 -28.15 4.90 12.36
C GLU A 362 -26.81 5.32 11.74
N ILE A 363 -26.37 6.55 12.03
CA ILE A 363 -25.07 7.07 11.57
C ILE A 363 -23.92 6.24 12.15
N LEU A 364 -23.98 5.91 13.45
CA LEU A 364 -22.98 5.07 14.09
C LEU A 364 -22.97 3.67 13.46
N ILE A 365 -24.11 3.01 13.32
CA ILE A 365 -24.21 1.67 12.70
C ILE A 365 -23.58 1.66 11.30
N LEU A 366 -23.96 2.60 10.44
CA LEU A 366 -23.42 2.70 9.07
C LEU A 366 -21.89 2.85 9.06
N LEU A 367 -21.34 3.70 9.93
CA LEU A 367 -19.89 3.89 10.06
C LEU A 367 -19.20 2.65 10.62
N CYS A 368 -19.78 2.01 11.64
CA CYS A 368 -19.25 0.80 12.25
C CYS A 368 -19.18 -0.34 11.23
N GLU A 369 -20.26 -0.58 10.50
CA GLU A 369 -20.32 -1.60 9.45
C GLU A 369 -19.31 -1.33 8.34
N THR A 370 -19.16 -0.07 7.92
CA THR A 370 -18.21 0.27 6.86
C THR A 370 -16.76 0.08 7.30
N ILE A 371 -16.40 0.56 8.50
CA ILE A 371 -15.06 0.40 9.06
C ILE A 371 -14.74 -1.08 9.30
N THR A 372 -15.70 -1.84 9.84
CA THR A 372 -15.54 -3.29 10.08
C THR A 372 -15.33 -4.05 8.78
N ASN A 373 -16.08 -3.72 7.72
CA ASN A 373 -15.88 -4.30 6.39
C ASN A 373 -14.49 -4.00 5.83
N ILE A 374 -13.98 -2.78 6.01
CA ILE A 374 -12.62 -2.42 5.59
C ILE A 374 -11.57 -3.20 6.38
N ILE A 375 -11.75 -3.34 7.70
CA ILE A 375 -10.85 -4.12 8.55
C ILE A 375 -10.81 -5.57 8.09
N ASN A 376 -11.97 -6.20 7.87
CA ASN A 376 -12.05 -7.60 7.44
C ASN A 376 -11.38 -7.81 6.07
N LYS A 377 -11.69 -6.98 5.07
CA LYS A 377 -11.02 -7.04 3.76
C LYS A 377 -9.51 -6.83 3.88
N SER A 378 -9.08 -5.86 4.68
CA SER A 378 -7.65 -5.58 4.90
C SER A 378 -6.95 -6.75 5.58
N GLN A 379 -7.64 -7.47 6.48
CA GLN A 379 -7.12 -8.68 7.11
C GLN A 379 -6.97 -9.82 6.10
N THR A 380 -7.96 -10.05 5.24
CA THR A 380 -7.88 -11.06 4.17
C THR A 380 -6.71 -10.80 3.24
N ILE A 381 -6.59 -9.58 2.70
CA ILE A 381 -5.48 -9.23 1.80
C ILE A 381 -4.14 -9.34 2.54
N LYS A 382 -4.07 -8.92 3.80
CA LYS A 382 -2.84 -9.06 4.59
C LYS A 382 -2.44 -10.52 4.76
N GLN A 383 -3.40 -11.42 4.96
CA GLN A 383 -3.14 -12.85 5.08
C GLN A 383 -2.60 -13.40 3.75
N GLU A 384 -3.26 -13.10 2.64
CA GLU A 384 -2.81 -13.49 1.29
C GLU A 384 -1.41 -12.97 0.96
N SER A 385 -1.13 -11.68 1.23
CA SER A 385 0.20 -11.10 1.03
C SER A 385 1.24 -11.72 1.97
N SER A 386 0.87 -12.12 3.19
CA SER A 386 1.77 -12.82 4.12
C SER A 386 2.09 -14.24 3.66
N GLU A 387 1.14 -14.94 3.06
CA GLU A 387 1.37 -16.27 2.47
C GLU A 387 2.31 -16.16 1.27
N LYS A 388 2.08 -15.18 0.38
CA LYS A 388 2.98 -14.86 -0.74
C LYS A 388 4.39 -14.48 -0.26
N LEU A 389 4.50 -13.75 0.86
CA LEU A 389 5.80 -13.39 1.44
C LEU A 389 6.59 -14.64 1.83
N ILE A 390 5.95 -15.58 2.53
CA ILE A 390 6.58 -16.84 2.95
C ILE A 390 7.04 -17.64 1.72
N GLU A 391 6.18 -17.78 0.71
CA GLU A 391 6.52 -18.48 -0.54
C GLU A 391 7.73 -17.83 -1.25
N THR A 392 7.76 -16.50 -1.30
CA THR A 392 8.84 -15.73 -1.94
C THR A 392 10.15 -15.81 -1.14
N GLU A 393 10.07 -15.77 0.20
CA GLU A 393 11.23 -15.94 1.09
C GLU A 393 11.80 -17.37 0.99
N ASP A 394 10.95 -18.39 0.97
CA ASP A 394 11.37 -19.78 0.76
C ASP A 394 12.04 -19.97 -0.60
N ARG A 395 11.52 -19.29 -1.63
CA ARG A 395 12.14 -19.28 -2.96
C ARG A 395 13.50 -18.62 -2.97
N ASN A 396 13.67 -17.50 -2.27
CA ASN A 396 14.96 -16.83 -2.11
C ASN A 396 15.97 -17.73 -1.38
N ASN A 397 15.54 -18.38 -0.29
CA ASN A 397 16.35 -19.34 0.46
C ASN A 397 16.80 -20.52 -0.41
N PHE A 398 15.90 -21.04 -1.25
CA PHE A 398 16.24 -22.08 -2.23
C PHE A 398 17.27 -21.59 -3.26
N LEU A 399 17.07 -20.39 -3.82
CA LEU A 399 17.98 -19.78 -4.79
C LEU A 399 19.39 -19.59 -4.21
N GLU A 400 19.47 -19.11 -2.98
CA GLU A 400 20.73 -18.88 -2.28
C GLU A 400 21.51 -20.18 -2.06
N ARG A 401 20.82 -21.26 -1.68
CA ARG A 401 21.45 -22.59 -1.53
C ARG A 401 21.95 -23.13 -2.87
N GLU A 402 21.14 -23.07 -3.93
CA GLU A 402 21.55 -23.53 -5.25
C GLU A 402 22.70 -22.71 -5.83
N LEU A 403 22.75 -21.39 -5.57
CA LEU A 403 23.84 -20.53 -6.03
C LEU A 403 25.18 -20.91 -5.39
N ILE A 404 25.19 -21.29 -4.11
CA ILE A 404 26.37 -21.82 -3.43
C ILE A 404 26.81 -23.15 -4.08
N LEU A 405 25.86 -24.09 -4.24
CA LEU A 405 26.14 -25.40 -4.83
C LEU A 405 26.71 -25.30 -6.25
N ILE A 406 26.12 -24.48 -7.11
CA ILE A 406 26.63 -24.26 -8.48
C ILE A 406 28.01 -23.65 -8.47
N THR A 407 28.26 -22.70 -7.58
CA THR A 407 29.57 -22.04 -7.49
C THR A 407 30.67 -23.03 -7.10
N GLU A 408 30.38 -23.95 -6.18
CA GLU A 408 31.31 -25.00 -5.79
C GLU A 408 31.54 -26.02 -6.92
N LEU A 409 30.46 -26.51 -7.54
CA LEU A 409 30.52 -27.46 -8.65
C LEU A 409 31.28 -26.88 -9.85
N ALA A 410 31.01 -25.63 -10.23
CA ALA A 410 31.70 -24.96 -11.33
C ALA A 410 33.20 -24.82 -11.02
N LYS A 411 33.58 -24.39 -9.81
CA LYS A 411 34.99 -24.30 -9.40
C LYS A 411 35.71 -25.64 -9.49
N GLU A 412 35.08 -26.72 -9.01
CA GLU A 412 35.65 -28.06 -9.07
C GLU A 412 35.84 -28.53 -10.52
N LYS A 413 34.84 -28.33 -11.37
CA LYS A 413 34.88 -28.74 -12.77
C LYS A 413 35.91 -27.96 -13.59
N ILE A 414 35.98 -26.64 -13.38
CA ILE A 414 36.98 -25.78 -14.01
C ILE A 414 38.39 -26.24 -13.60
N ARG A 415 38.61 -26.54 -12.30
CA ARG A 415 39.88 -27.08 -11.82
C ARG A 415 40.23 -28.41 -12.49
N TYR A 416 39.28 -29.33 -12.58
CA TYR A 416 39.47 -30.63 -13.22
C TYR A 416 39.89 -30.49 -14.69
N VAL A 417 39.18 -29.68 -15.48
CA VAL A 417 39.52 -29.48 -16.90
C VAL A 417 40.84 -28.76 -17.07
N SER A 418 41.15 -27.78 -16.21
CA SER A 418 42.45 -27.09 -16.23
C SER A 418 43.61 -28.06 -16.00
N GLU A 419 43.47 -28.99 -15.07
CA GLU A 419 44.46 -30.04 -14.79
C GLU A 419 44.57 -31.05 -15.93
N ASP A 420 43.45 -31.47 -16.52
CA ASP A 420 43.42 -32.37 -17.69
C ASP A 420 44.12 -31.71 -18.91
N VAL A 421 43.90 -30.41 -19.14
CA VAL A 421 44.62 -29.63 -20.17
C VAL A 421 46.11 -29.62 -19.90
N TYR A 422 46.53 -29.37 -18.64
CA TYR A 422 47.94 -29.39 -18.26
C TYR A 422 48.60 -30.72 -18.64
N GLN A 423 47.99 -31.83 -18.23
CA GLN A 423 48.52 -33.17 -18.48
C GLN A 423 48.57 -33.51 -19.98
N ARG A 424 47.52 -33.18 -20.74
CA ARG A 424 47.46 -33.46 -22.19
C ARG A 424 48.45 -32.63 -23.01
N VAL A 425 48.61 -31.35 -22.67
CA VAL A 425 49.61 -30.48 -23.31
C VAL A 425 51.01 -30.98 -23.00
N ALA A 426 51.29 -31.31 -21.74
CA ALA A 426 52.59 -31.85 -21.34
C ALA A 426 52.92 -33.19 -22.03
N GLN A 427 51.95 -34.11 -22.13
CA GLN A 427 52.13 -35.39 -22.82
C GLN A 427 52.37 -35.20 -24.32
N THR A 428 51.55 -34.39 -24.99
CA THR A 428 51.65 -34.16 -26.43
C THR A 428 52.97 -33.46 -26.78
N LEU A 429 53.35 -32.43 -26.01
CA LEU A 429 54.62 -31.74 -26.21
C LEU A 429 55.82 -32.67 -25.99
N ASN A 430 55.78 -33.54 -24.97
CA ASN A 430 56.82 -34.55 -24.77
C ASN A 430 56.91 -35.55 -25.94
N ASP A 431 55.79 -35.95 -26.52
CA ASP A 431 55.77 -36.84 -27.67
C ASP A 431 56.25 -36.17 -28.96
N GLU A 432 55.96 -34.87 -29.15
CA GLU A 432 56.54 -34.08 -30.24
C GLU A 432 58.05 -33.87 -30.05
N ILE A 433 58.52 -33.61 -28.81
CA ILE A 433 59.96 -33.52 -28.51
C ILE A 433 60.69 -34.82 -28.87
N LYS A 434 60.08 -36.00 -28.65
CA LYS A 434 60.68 -37.29 -29.07
C LYS A 434 60.79 -37.44 -30.59
N ARG A 435 59.95 -36.75 -31.35
CA ARG A 435 59.88 -36.78 -32.83
C ARG A 435 60.57 -35.59 -33.50
N LEU A 436 61.15 -34.69 -32.69
CA LEU A 436 61.74 -33.43 -33.13
C LEU A 436 62.86 -33.64 -34.16
N TYR A 437 63.63 -34.72 -34.04
CA TYR A 437 64.67 -35.07 -35.01
C TYR A 437 64.10 -35.32 -36.41
N THR A 438 63.00 -36.08 -36.51
CA THR A 438 62.32 -36.36 -37.79
C THR A 438 61.74 -35.10 -38.40
N LEU A 439 61.17 -34.22 -37.57
CA LEU A 439 60.68 -32.91 -37.97
C LEU A 439 61.85 -32.08 -38.54
N ILE A 440 62.96 -31.93 -37.81
CA ILE A 440 64.14 -31.17 -38.28
C ILE A 440 64.72 -31.71 -39.60
N GLU A 441 64.61 -33.02 -39.89
CA GLU A 441 65.03 -33.58 -41.18
C GLU A 441 64.19 -33.08 -42.37
N GLU A 442 62.90 -32.81 -42.17
CA GLU A 442 61.96 -32.29 -43.20
C GLU A 442 62.22 -30.82 -43.58
N PHE A 443 63.10 -30.11 -42.86
CA PHE A 443 63.46 -28.73 -43.20
C PHE A 443 64.30 -28.65 -44.48
N ASP A 444 63.68 -28.17 -45.56
CA ASP A 444 64.26 -28.08 -46.89
C ASP A 444 64.77 -26.66 -47.21
N ARG A 445 65.92 -26.29 -46.61
CA ARG A 445 66.65 -25.06 -46.92
C ARG A 445 68.07 -25.41 -47.38
N PRO A 446 68.60 -24.82 -48.47
CA PRO A 446 69.94 -25.11 -48.94
C PRO A 446 70.97 -24.75 -47.86
N PHE A 447 71.77 -25.75 -47.47
CA PHE A 447 72.82 -25.59 -46.46
C PHE A 447 74.11 -25.04 -47.09
N SER A 448 74.63 -23.94 -46.54
CA SER A 448 75.97 -23.44 -46.85
C SER A 448 76.82 -23.37 -45.58
N SER A 449 78.10 -23.70 -45.74
CA SER A 449 79.12 -23.64 -44.69
C SER A 449 79.72 -22.23 -44.52
N ASP A 450 79.16 -21.21 -45.17
CA ASP A 450 79.66 -19.83 -45.13
C ASP A 450 79.29 -19.16 -43.81
N TYR A 451 80.27 -18.52 -43.15
CA TYR A 451 80.13 -17.88 -41.83
C TYR A 451 78.94 -16.91 -41.74
N ASN A 452 78.63 -16.19 -42.82
CA ASN A 452 77.53 -15.21 -42.86
C ASN A 452 76.14 -15.85 -43.08
N GLN A 453 76.07 -17.08 -43.59
CA GLN A 453 74.81 -17.74 -43.95
C GLN A 453 74.30 -18.68 -42.84
N ILE A 454 75.15 -19.11 -41.92
CA ILE A 454 74.79 -20.00 -40.80
C ILE A 454 73.84 -19.32 -39.79
N PRO A 455 74.02 -18.05 -39.38
CA PRO A 455 73.06 -17.38 -38.49
C PRO A 455 71.67 -17.24 -39.11
N LEU A 456 71.60 -16.96 -40.41
CA LEU A 456 70.34 -16.90 -41.17
C LEU A 456 69.68 -18.29 -41.26
N TYR A 457 70.48 -19.35 -41.43
CA TYR A 457 69.99 -20.73 -41.43
C TYR A 457 69.41 -21.12 -40.06
N LYS A 458 70.09 -20.76 -38.96
CA LYS A 458 69.58 -20.95 -37.59
C LYS A 458 68.27 -20.21 -37.35
N GLN A 459 68.18 -18.94 -37.72
CA GLN A 459 66.98 -18.14 -37.53
C GLN A 459 65.77 -18.75 -38.25
N ASP A 460 65.95 -19.15 -39.52
CA ASP A 460 64.89 -19.79 -40.30
C ASP A 460 64.51 -21.16 -39.72
N LEU A 461 65.49 -21.92 -39.21
CA LEU A 461 65.26 -23.21 -38.56
C LEU A 461 64.52 -23.07 -37.22
N HIS A 462 64.87 -22.09 -36.38
CA HIS A 462 64.14 -21.79 -35.14
C HIS A 462 62.67 -21.46 -35.44
N ARG A 463 62.44 -20.57 -36.41
CA ARG A 463 61.10 -20.15 -36.81
C ARG A 463 60.29 -21.31 -37.39
N TRP A 464 60.94 -22.16 -38.20
CA TRP A 464 60.30 -23.33 -38.78
C TRP A 464 59.91 -24.37 -37.72
N VAL A 465 60.81 -24.68 -36.78
CA VAL A 465 60.52 -25.61 -35.67
C VAL A 465 59.42 -25.05 -34.77
N GLU A 466 59.46 -23.77 -34.42
CA GLU A 466 58.42 -23.09 -33.62
C GLU A 466 57.05 -23.16 -34.30
N GLN A 467 56.98 -22.84 -35.60
CA GLN A 467 55.74 -22.90 -36.36
C GLN A 467 55.19 -24.33 -36.45
N GLN A 468 56.02 -25.31 -36.81
CA GLN A 468 55.57 -26.69 -36.99
C GLN A 468 55.16 -27.34 -35.68
N LEU A 469 55.91 -27.10 -34.60
CA LEU A 469 55.57 -27.61 -33.28
C LEU A 469 54.26 -26.97 -32.77
N GLY A 470 54.11 -25.66 -32.97
CA GLY A 470 52.88 -24.93 -32.66
C GLY A 470 51.66 -25.48 -33.42
N THR A 471 51.78 -25.69 -34.74
CA THR A 471 50.69 -26.24 -35.55
C THR A 471 50.37 -27.69 -35.22
N ASN A 472 51.37 -28.53 -34.93
CA ASN A 472 51.16 -29.92 -34.55
C ASN A 472 50.45 -30.04 -33.20
N LEU A 473 50.86 -29.24 -32.22
CA LEU A 473 50.19 -29.16 -30.92
C LEU A 473 48.75 -28.68 -31.08
N GLN A 474 48.54 -27.60 -31.83
CA GLN A 474 47.21 -27.09 -32.09
C GLN A 474 46.34 -28.15 -32.76
N ASN A 475 46.76 -28.75 -33.87
CA ASN A 475 45.96 -29.76 -34.59
C ASN A 475 45.63 -31.00 -33.75
N ARG A 476 46.57 -31.47 -32.92
CA ARG A 476 46.37 -32.66 -32.08
C ARG A 476 45.47 -32.41 -30.88
N LEU A 477 45.57 -31.21 -30.30
CA LEU A 477 44.86 -30.88 -29.05
C LEU A 477 43.54 -30.13 -29.31
N HIS A 478 43.37 -29.48 -30.46
CA HIS A 478 42.22 -28.63 -30.77
C HIS A 478 40.90 -29.37 -30.59
N THR A 479 40.67 -30.50 -31.26
CA THR A 479 39.38 -31.20 -31.16
C THR A 479 39.10 -31.67 -29.73
N THR A 480 40.12 -32.19 -29.04
CA THR A 480 39.93 -32.79 -27.72
C THR A 480 39.73 -31.75 -26.63
N LEU A 481 40.45 -30.62 -26.68
CA LEU A 481 40.30 -29.52 -25.74
C LEU A 481 38.99 -28.76 -25.94
N TYR A 482 38.56 -28.55 -27.19
CA TYR A 482 37.28 -27.87 -27.43
C TYR A 482 36.11 -28.74 -27.02
N ASN A 483 36.18 -30.07 -27.21
CA ASN A 483 35.17 -30.98 -26.69
C ASN A 483 35.10 -30.95 -25.16
N SER A 484 36.23 -30.87 -24.44
CA SER A 484 36.19 -30.78 -22.97
C SER A 484 35.64 -29.44 -22.47
N LEU A 485 35.95 -28.33 -23.17
CA LEU A 485 35.38 -27.02 -22.89
C LEU A 485 33.87 -26.98 -23.15
N ASP A 486 33.41 -27.54 -24.27
CA ASP A 486 32.00 -27.53 -24.66
C ASP A 486 31.12 -28.34 -23.71
N ILE A 487 31.63 -29.47 -23.21
CA ILE A 487 30.97 -30.27 -22.16
C ILE A 487 30.77 -29.43 -20.89
N VAL A 488 31.80 -28.71 -20.43
CA VAL A 488 31.70 -27.87 -19.22
C VAL A 488 30.77 -26.69 -19.44
N HIS A 489 30.87 -26.00 -20.58
CA HIS A 489 29.96 -24.91 -20.92
C HIS A 489 28.50 -25.38 -20.92
N SER A 490 28.21 -26.51 -21.55
CA SER A 490 26.86 -27.10 -21.62
C SER A 490 26.33 -27.50 -20.26
N GLU A 491 27.17 -28.13 -19.43
CA GLU A 491 26.78 -28.56 -18.08
C GLU A 491 26.48 -27.37 -17.14
N ILE A 492 27.34 -26.35 -17.14
CA ILE A 492 27.11 -25.09 -16.40
C ILE A 492 25.84 -24.39 -16.90
N LYS A 493 25.64 -24.34 -18.22
CA LYS A 493 24.50 -23.69 -18.86
C LYS A 493 23.18 -24.34 -18.47
N GLU A 494 23.07 -25.66 -18.63
CA GLU A 494 21.84 -26.40 -18.31
C GLU A 494 21.52 -26.32 -16.81
N ARG A 495 22.53 -26.37 -15.95
CA ARG A 495 22.31 -26.24 -14.50
C ARG A 495 21.82 -24.83 -14.12
N ILE A 496 22.39 -23.77 -14.69
CA ILE A 496 21.94 -22.40 -14.44
C ILE A 496 20.51 -22.19 -14.98
N LYS A 497 20.20 -22.68 -16.18
CA LYS A 497 18.85 -22.63 -16.74
C LYS A 497 17.80 -23.31 -15.86
N SER A 498 18.16 -24.41 -15.20
CA SER A 498 17.23 -25.14 -14.33
C SER A 498 16.78 -24.35 -13.10
N ILE A 499 17.55 -23.32 -12.70
CA ILE A 499 17.28 -22.49 -11.53
C ILE A 499 16.53 -21.20 -11.88
N LEU A 500 16.71 -20.68 -13.09
CA LEU A 500 16.04 -19.48 -13.55
C LEU A 500 14.54 -19.74 -13.75
N LEU A 501 13.69 -18.82 -13.30
CA LEU A 501 12.24 -18.90 -13.51
C LEU A 501 11.85 -18.34 -14.88
N THR A 502 12.40 -17.16 -15.21
CA THR A 502 11.94 -16.37 -16.34
C THR A 502 12.45 -16.92 -17.66
N ASN A 503 11.53 -17.22 -18.59
CA ASN A 503 11.88 -17.71 -19.93
C ASN A 503 12.76 -16.72 -20.70
N GLU A 504 12.59 -15.41 -20.49
CA GLU A 504 13.47 -14.39 -21.05
C GLU A 504 14.92 -14.54 -20.60
N ARG A 505 15.16 -14.80 -19.30
CA ARG A 505 16.51 -15.01 -18.76
C ARG A 505 17.13 -16.32 -19.22
N LYS A 506 16.33 -17.37 -19.39
CA LYS A 506 16.77 -18.61 -20.04
C LYS A 506 17.25 -18.36 -21.47
N LEU A 507 16.52 -17.53 -22.23
CA LEU A 507 16.91 -17.12 -23.59
C LEU A 507 18.18 -16.26 -23.62
N PHE A 508 18.38 -15.37 -22.63
CA PHE A 508 19.63 -14.60 -22.51
C PHE A 508 20.83 -15.49 -22.20
N VAL A 509 20.69 -16.46 -21.29
CA VAL A 509 21.73 -17.48 -21.03
C VAL A 509 21.98 -18.32 -22.29
N ASP A 510 20.95 -18.57 -23.10
CA ASP A 510 21.11 -19.24 -24.40
C ASP A 510 21.94 -18.45 -25.40
N SER A 511 21.86 -17.12 -25.36
CA SER A 511 22.61 -16.21 -26.23
C SER A 511 24.08 -16.04 -25.85
N ILE A 512 24.51 -16.54 -24.69
CA ILE A 512 25.93 -16.52 -24.29
C ILE A 512 26.65 -17.60 -25.09
N ILE A 513 27.27 -17.19 -26.19
CA ILE A 513 28.08 -18.06 -27.04
C ILE A 513 29.52 -18.02 -26.51
N PRO A 514 30.17 -19.18 -26.28
CA PRO A 514 31.60 -19.23 -26.02
C PRO A 514 32.36 -18.47 -27.12
N ARG A 515 33.43 -17.73 -26.77
CA ARG A 515 34.20 -16.97 -27.78
C ARG A 515 34.69 -17.90 -28.89
N SER A 516 34.22 -17.66 -30.12
CA SER A 516 34.60 -18.43 -31.32
C SER A 516 36.09 -18.36 -31.63
N ASP A 517 36.75 -17.29 -31.16
CA ASP A 517 38.12 -16.95 -31.50
C ASP A 517 39.12 -17.36 -30.42
N PHE A 518 38.66 -17.99 -29.33
CA PHE A 518 39.56 -18.46 -28.29
C PHE A 518 40.40 -19.61 -28.86
N ALA A 519 41.71 -19.39 -28.98
CA ALA A 519 42.70 -20.40 -29.35
C ALA A 519 43.86 -20.35 -28.35
N ILE A 520 44.28 -21.52 -27.87
CA ILE A 520 45.36 -21.61 -26.88
C ILE A 520 46.68 -21.21 -27.53
N SER A 521 47.35 -20.22 -26.96
CA SER A 521 48.67 -19.79 -27.41
C SER A 521 49.74 -20.61 -26.68
N TYR A 522 50.35 -21.53 -27.42
CA TYR A 522 51.53 -22.29 -26.99
C TYR A 522 52.78 -21.45 -27.29
N ARG A 523 53.15 -20.52 -26.40
CA ARG A 523 54.33 -19.65 -26.61
C ARG A 523 55.62 -20.47 -26.57
N LEU A 524 56.18 -20.78 -27.74
CA LEU A 524 57.36 -21.63 -27.92
C LEU A 524 58.52 -20.82 -28.52
N ASP A 525 59.13 -19.93 -27.75
CA ASP A 525 60.19 -19.04 -28.26
C ASP A 525 61.52 -19.77 -28.48
N CYS A 526 61.64 -20.43 -29.63
CA CYS A 526 62.81 -21.23 -29.99
C CYS A 526 64.04 -20.35 -30.22
N SER A 527 63.84 -19.07 -30.57
CA SER A 527 64.90 -18.11 -30.85
C SER A 527 65.69 -17.73 -29.58
N ASN A 528 64.98 -17.45 -28.49
CA ASN A 528 65.60 -17.19 -27.20
C ASN A 528 66.16 -18.47 -26.56
N LEU A 529 65.45 -19.59 -26.72
CA LEU A 529 65.84 -20.89 -26.17
C LEU A 529 67.17 -21.42 -26.77
N CYS A 530 67.46 -21.04 -28.02
CA CYS A 530 68.62 -21.49 -28.78
C CYS A 530 69.68 -20.40 -29.04
N SER A 531 69.59 -19.25 -28.37
CA SER A 531 70.54 -18.13 -28.50
C SER A 531 71.99 -18.53 -28.21
N ASP A 532 72.21 -19.43 -27.26
CA ASP A 532 73.54 -19.94 -26.87
C ASP A 532 74.02 -21.15 -27.70
N PHE A 533 73.29 -21.57 -28.73
CA PHE A 533 73.64 -22.74 -29.53
C PHE A 533 74.84 -22.47 -30.43
N HIS A 534 75.91 -23.25 -30.25
CA HIS A 534 77.12 -23.22 -31.06
C HIS A 534 77.26 -24.52 -31.87
N GLU A 535 77.50 -24.37 -33.16
CA GLU A 535 77.62 -25.47 -34.12
C GLU A 535 79.06 -25.99 -34.21
N ASP A 536 79.23 -27.31 -34.22
CA ASP A 536 80.51 -27.94 -34.48
C ASP A 536 80.45 -28.69 -35.82
N ILE A 537 80.78 -27.95 -36.89
CA ILE A 537 80.73 -28.44 -38.29
C ILE A 537 82.16 -28.77 -38.81
N GLN A 538 83.16 -28.69 -37.92
CA GLN A 538 84.54 -29.01 -38.31
C GLN A 538 84.68 -30.52 -38.52
N PHE A 539 85.40 -30.90 -39.58
CA PHE A 539 85.70 -32.30 -39.83
C PHE A 539 86.56 -32.87 -38.68
N LYS A 540 85.99 -33.76 -37.89
CA LYS A 540 86.69 -34.54 -36.87
C LYS A 540 86.70 -36.01 -37.32
N PHE A 541 87.88 -36.60 -37.39
CA PHE A 541 88.00 -38.01 -37.75
C PHE A 541 87.47 -38.90 -36.62
N SER A 542 86.63 -39.89 -36.94
CA SER A 542 85.97 -40.72 -35.93
C SER A 542 86.95 -41.51 -35.05
N LEU A 543 88.12 -41.87 -35.61
CA LEU A 543 89.22 -42.56 -34.95
C LEU A 543 90.43 -41.64 -34.69
N GLY A 544 90.19 -40.33 -34.58
CA GLY A 544 91.19 -39.36 -34.13
C GLY A 544 91.60 -39.63 -32.68
N LEU A 545 92.87 -39.35 -32.35
CA LEU A 545 93.37 -39.54 -30.97
C LEU A 545 92.61 -38.68 -29.95
N THR A 546 92.08 -37.52 -30.36
CA THR A 546 91.26 -36.62 -29.53
C THR A 546 89.83 -37.14 -29.33
N SER A 547 89.18 -37.67 -30.36
CA SER A 547 87.82 -38.22 -30.31
C SER A 547 87.75 -39.57 -29.58
N LEU A 548 88.78 -40.41 -29.70
CA LEU A 548 88.91 -41.64 -28.91
C LEU A 548 89.12 -41.35 -27.41
N TRP A 549 89.86 -40.28 -27.07
CA TRP A 549 90.06 -39.85 -25.69
C TRP A 549 88.80 -39.23 -25.10
N GLU A 550 88.08 -38.37 -25.82
CA GLU A 550 86.78 -37.83 -25.40
C GLU A 550 85.75 -38.93 -25.17
N ASN A 551 85.61 -39.91 -26.08
CA ASN A 551 84.71 -41.05 -25.89
C ASN A 551 85.11 -41.95 -24.70
N PHE A 552 86.40 -42.08 -24.39
CA PHE A 552 86.89 -42.84 -23.23
C PHE A 552 86.63 -42.12 -21.91
N VAL A 553 86.84 -40.80 -21.86
CA VAL A 553 86.55 -39.95 -20.68
C VAL A 553 85.04 -39.83 -20.46
N GLN A 554 84.24 -39.69 -21.52
CA GLN A 554 82.78 -39.57 -21.44
C GLN A 554 82.10 -40.91 -21.08
N ASN A 555 82.71 -42.06 -21.40
CA ASN A 555 82.24 -43.37 -20.93
C ASN A 555 82.61 -43.66 -19.46
N GLN A 556 83.68 -43.07 -18.89
CA GLN A 556 83.97 -43.21 -17.46
C GLN A 556 83.01 -42.40 -16.56
N ASN A 557 82.46 -41.30 -17.08
CA ASN A 557 81.49 -40.47 -16.34
C ASN A 557 80.05 -41.01 -16.34
N LYS A 558 79.78 -42.17 -16.96
CA LYS A 558 78.44 -42.82 -16.91
C LYS A 558 78.21 -43.70 -15.67
N SER A 559 79.17 -43.79 -14.75
CA SER A 559 79.06 -44.66 -13.55
C SER A 559 78.95 -43.93 -12.20
N THR A 560 78.86 -42.60 -12.15
CA THR A 560 78.62 -41.87 -10.88
C THR A 560 77.84 -40.58 -11.12
N ASN A 561 76.51 -40.63 -11.06
CA ASN A 561 75.66 -39.44 -11.02
C ASN A 561 74.96 -39.34 -9.67
N TYR A 562 75.65 -38.78 -8.68
CA TYR A 562 75.06 -38.05 -7.56
C TYR A 562 76.00 -36.91 -7.17
N ILE A 563 75.40 -35.73 -6.98
CA ILE A 563 75.94 -34.47 -6.43
C ILE A 563 76.57 -33.50 -7.44
N SER A 564 75.69 -32.60 -7.88
CA SER A 564 75.84 -31.16 -8.05
C SER A 564 77.24 -30.56 -7.89
N SER A 565 77.74 -30.09 -9.02
CA SER A 565 78.88 -29.21 -9.21
C SER A 565 78.69 -27.83 -8.56
N SER A 566 79.52 -27.53 -7.58
CA SER A 566 79.99 -26.17 -7.32
C SER A 566 81.45 -26.27 -6.86
N LEU A 567 82.29 -25.35 -7.35
CA LEU A 567 83.75 -25.32 -7.31
C LEU A 567 84.43 -26.02 -8.50
N LEU A 568 84.65 -25.24 -9.56
CA LEU A 568 85.96 -25.10 -10.24
C LEU A 568 85.80 -24.09 -11.39
N ASN A 569 85.77 -22.81 -11.02
CA ASN A 569 86.12 -21.71 -11.92
C ASN A 569 87.40 -21.12 -11.35
N SER A 570 88.54 -21.63 -11.82
CA SER A 570 89.85 -20.99 -11.73
C SER A 570 90.84 -21.87 -12.49
N SER A 571 91.73 -21.22 -13.24
CA SER A 571 92.95 -21.79 -13.85
C SER A 571 92.77 -22.53 -15.18
N ASN A 572 92.43 -21.77 -16.23
CA ASN A 572 93.11 -21.94 -17.52
C ASN A 572 94.45 -21.21 -17.43
N ASP A 573 95.48 -21.92 -17.01
CA ASP A 573 96.87 -21.59 -17.30
C ASP A 573 97.72 -22.84 -16.99
N LEU A 574 98.78 -23.04 -17.78
CA LEU A 574 99.79 -24.09 -17.63
C LEU A 574 99.54 -25.45 -18.33
N PHE A 575 99.41 -25.44 -19.67
CA PHE A 575 99.93 -26.56 -20.49
C PHE A 575 101.29 -26.20 -21.08
N THR A 576 102.26 -26.01 -20.18
CA THR A 576 103.66 -26.21 -20.49
C THR A 576 104.25 -27.07 -19.40
N THR A 577 105.06 -28.04 -19.81
CA THR A 577 105.90 -28.92 -18.99
C THR A 577 105.25 -30.21 -18.45
N SER A 578 105.44 -31.25 -19.27
CA SER A 578 106.09 -32.50 -18.86
C SER A 578 105.27 -33.58 -18.12
N LYS A 579 105.46 -34.82 -18.61
CA LYS A 579 105.21 -36.12 -17.96
C LYS A 579 103.98 -36.95 -18.37
N SER A 580 103.49 -36.81 -19.60
CA SER A 580 102.65 -37.86 -20.23
C SER A 580 103.12 -38.33 -21.61
N SER A 581 104.11 -37.67 -22.21
CA SER A 581 104.74 -38.06 -23.48
C SER A 581 105.79 -39.17 -23.36
N LEU A 582 106.17 -39.59 -22.14
CA LEU A 582 107.22 -40.59 -21.90
C LEU A 582 106.71 -42.04 -21.81
N VAL A 583 105.40 -42.26 -21.63
CA VAL A 583 104.82 -43.61 -21.55
C VAL A 583 104.26 -44.06 -22.91
N THR A 584 103.88 -43.13 -23.78
CA THR A 584 103.39 -43.43 -25.14
C THR A 584 104.50 -43.72 -26.15
N LEU A 585 105.72 -43.21 -25.93
CA LEU A 585 106.89 -43.55 -26.77
C LEU A 585 107.48 -44.94 -26.44
N GLY A 586 107.20 -45.51 -25.27
CA GLY A 586 107.72 -46.82 -24.85
C GLY A 586 106.96 -48.02 -25.45
N ILE A 587 105.65 -47.88 -25.68
CA ILE A 587 104.83 -48.96 -26.24
C ILE A 587 104.86 -48.95 -27.78
N SER A 588 105.07 -47.80 -28.42
CA SER A 588 105.30 -47.74 -29.86
C SER A 588 106.60 -48.41 -30.28
N ALA A 589 107.66 -48.37 -29.45
CA ALA A 589 108.96 -48.97 -29.76
C ALA A 589 108.99 -50.52 -29.62
N LEU A 590 108.17 -51.10 -28.74
CA LEU A 590 108.10 -52.55 -28.55
C LEU A 590 107.20 -53.24 -29.59
N ILE A 591 106.15 -52.58 -30.06
CA ILE A 591 105.32 -53.06 -31.19
C ILE A 591 106.08 -52.94 -32.53
N TRP A 592 106.96 -51.94 -32.66
CA TRP A 592 107.76 -51.69 -33.87
C TRP A 592 108.75 -52.83 -34.22
N ARG A 593 109.11 -53.68 -33.24
CA ARG A 593 110.12 -54.74 -33.42
C ARG A 593 109.52 -56.13 -33.64
N SER A 594 108.24 -56.36 -33.33
CA SER A 594 107.57 -57.67 -33.49
C SER A 594 106.66 -57.74 -34.73
N ILE A 595 106.20 -56.59 -35.22
CA ILE A 595 105.24 -56.48 -36.32
C ILE A 595 105.97 -55.84 -37.49
N GLY A 596 106.43 -56.68 -38.42
CA GLY A 596 107.21 -56.22 -39.58
C GLY A 596 106.51 -55.07 -40.32
N TRP A 597 107.29 -54.20 -40.96
CA TRP A 597 106.82 -52.95 -41.59
C TRP A 597 105.58 -53.11 -42.48
N LYS A 598 105.37 -54.31 -43.06
CA LYS A 598 104.19 -54.69 -43.83
C LYS A 598 102.87 -54.52 -43.05
N MET A 599 102.82 -54.86 -41.77
CA MET A 599 101.61 -54.75 -40.95
C MET A 599 101.34 -53.31 -40.50
N VAL A 600 102.39 -52.53 -40.19
CA VAL A 600 102.27 -51.08 -39.94
C VAL A 600 101.79 -50.35 -41.20
N ALA A 601 102.30 -50.76 -42.37
CA ALA A 601 101.83 -50.26 -43.66
C ALA A 601 100.37 -50.63 -43.94
N ILE A 602 99.94 -51.85 -43.60
CA ILE A 602 98.53 -52.28 -43.73
C ILE A 602 97.63 -51.48 -42.79
N ILE A 603 97.97 -51.33 -41.51
CA ILE A 603 97.18 -50.56 -40.54
C ILE A 603 97.16 -49.07 -40.90
N GLY A 604 98.30 -48.50 -41.29
CA GLY A 604 98.39 -47.11 -41.78
C GLY A 604 97.61 -46.90 -43.08
N SER A 605 97.58 -47.90 -43.97
CA SER A 605 96.78 -47.87 -45.20
C SER A 605 95.28 -47.99 -44.92
N ILE A 606 94.86 -48.82 -43.96
CA ILE A 606 93.46 -48.92 -43.52
C ILE A 606 93.02 -47.63 -42.83
N TYR A 607 93.83 -47.09 -41.91
CA TYR A 607 93.57 -45.84 -41.19
C TYR A 607 93.52 -44.64 -42.16
N GLY A 608 94.47 -44.55 -43.08
CA GLY A 608 94.50 -43.52 -44.13
C GLY A 608 93.35 -43.64 -45.12
N SER A 609 92.97 -44.86 -45.51
CA SER A 609 91.80 -45.12 -46.36
C SER A 609 90.50 -44.74 -45.65
N LEU A 610 90.36 -45.04 -44.35
CA LEU A 610 89.20 -44.64 -43.54
C LEU A 610 89.15 -43.12 -43.35
N TYR A 611 90.28 -42.46 -43.08
CA TYR A 611 90.38 -41.01 -43.00
C TYR A 611 89.99 -40.34 -44.31
N LEU A 612 90.51 -40.85 -45.43
CA LEU A 612 90.19 -40.35 -46.76
C LEU A 612 88.72 -40.63 -47.10
N TYR A 613 88.18 -41.79 -46.75
CA TYR A 613 86.77 -42.14 -46.91
C TYR A 613 85.87 -41.19 -46.13
N GLU A 614 86.15 -40.96 -44.84
CA GLU A 614 85.37 -40.03 -44.01
C GLU A 614 85.50 -38.59 -44.51
N ARG A 615 86.68 -38.16 -44.95
CA ARG A 615 86.92 -36.82 -45.46
C ARG A 615 86.22 -36.58 -46.81
N LEU A 616 86.19 -37.58 -47.68
CA LEU A 616 85.45 -37.52 -48.96
C LEU A 616 83.94 -37.59 -48.73
N MET A 617 83.49 -38.35 -47.73
CA MET A 617 82.08 -38.45 -47.34
C MET A 617 81.58 -37.23 -46.55
N TRP A 618 82.49 -36.38 -46.03
CA TRP A 618 82.19 -35.11 -45.36
C TRP A 618 81.76 -34.01 -46.35
N THR A 619 80.68 -34.29 -47.06
CA THR A 619 80.02 -33.37 -48.00
C THR A 619 79.17 -32.33 -47.26
N LYS A 620 78.74 -31.27 -47.97
CA LYS A 620 77.79 -30.27 -47.42
C LYS A 620 76.52 -30.92 -46.83
N LYS A 621 76.07 -32.05 -47.41
CA LYS A 621 74.92 -32.84 -46.93
C LYS A 621 75.23 -33.61 -45.63
N ALA A 622 76.47 -34.05 -45.42
CA ALA A 622 76.90 -34.68 -44.17
C ALA A 622 77.07 -33.65 -43.04
N GLN A 623 77.58 -32.45 -43.37
CA GLN A 623 77.65 -31.31 -42.45
C GLN A 623 76.26 -30.86 -42.00
N GLU A 624 75.31 -30.75 -42.93
CA GLU A 624 73.91 -30.44 -42.63
C GLU A 624 73.29 -31.48 -41.68
N ARG A 625 73.50 -32.78 -41.93
CA ARG A 625 73.01 -33.85 -41.04
C ARG A 625 73.61 -33.78 -39.65
N ALA A 626 74.92 -33.51 -39.53
CA ALA A 626 75.59 -33.34 -38.24
C ALA A 626 75.05 -32.13 -37.49
N PHE A 627 74.87 -31.00 -38.17
CA PHE A 627 74.27 -29.77 -37.62
C PHE A 627 72.84 -30.03 -37.13
N LYS A 628 71.98 -30.60 -37.98
CA LYS A 628 70.59 -30.93 -37.65
C LYS A 628 70.49 -31.87 -36.44
N ARG A 629 71.40 -32.84 -36.31
CA ARG A 629 71.48 -33.74 -35.16
C ARG A 629 71.89 -33.03 -33.87
N GLN A 630 72.97 -32.24 -33.90
CA GLN A 630 73.42 -31.44 -32.74
C GLN A 630 72.33 -30.46 -32.29
N TYR A 631 71.67 -29.82 -33.25
CA TYR A 631 70.55 -28.92 -32.99
C TYR A 631 69.36 -29.66 -32.38
N ALA A 632 68.96 -30.80 -32.94
CA ALA A 632 67.86 -31.62 -32.42
C ALA A 632 68.09 -32.08 -30.97
N ASP A 633 69.30 -32.51 -30.62
CA ASP A 633 69.65 -32.91 -29.26
C ASP A 633 69.59 -31.72 -28.29
N TYR A 634 70.11 -30.56 -28.71
CA TYR A 634 70.13 -29.33 -27.93
C TYR A 634 68.71 -28.79 -27.68
N ILE A 635 67.92 -28.63 -28.75
CA ILE A 635 66.57 -28.08 -28.66
C ILE A 635 65.62 -29.04 -27.93
N SER A 636 65.81 -30.36 -28.05
CA SER A 636 65.04 -31.34 -27.25
C SER A 636 65.32 -31.22 -25.75
N ALA A 637 66.58 -31.00 -25.35
CA ALA A 637 66.94 -30.84 -23.95
C ALA A 637 66.39 -29.54 -23.36
N LYS A 638 66.45 -28.44 -24.12
CA LYS A 638 65.91 -27.15 -23.69
C LYS A 638 64.38 -27.11 -23.72
N MET A 639 63.73 -27.73 -24.70
CA MET A 639 62.26 -27.80 -24.77
C MET A 639 61.67 -28.56 -23.59
N LYS A 640 62.35 -29.60 -23.09
CA LYS A 640 61.93 -30.31 -21.86
C LYS A 640 61.82 -29.39 -20.63
N LEU A 641 62.65 -28.34 -20.54
CA LEU A 641 62.62 -27.39 -19.42
C LEU A 641 61.42 -26.43 -19.48
N ILE A 642 60.85 -26.19 -20.66
CA ILE A 642 59.71 -25.29 -20.85
C ILE A 642 58.37 -26.02 -20.95
N VAL A 643 58.36 -27.35 -20.85
CA VAL A 643 57.12 -28.16 -20.90
C VAL A 643 56.15 -27.69 -19.82
N ASP A 644 56.59 -27.64 -18.56
CA ASP A 644 55.75 -27.25 -17.42
C ASP A 644 55.25 -25.80 -17.53
N LEU A 645 56.06 -24.89 -18.08
CA LEU A 645 55.68 -23.50 -18.31
C LEU A 645 54.65 -23.37 -19.43
N THR A 646 54.79 -24.15 -20.50
CA THR A 646 53.87 -24.14 -21.65
C THR A 646 52.53 -24.79 -21.29
N SER A 647 52.55 -25.93 -20.59
CA SER A 647 51.34 -26.59 -20.09
C SER A 647 50.65 -25.77 -18.99
N GLY A 648 51.42 -25.15 -18.10
CA GLY A 648 50.90 -24.23 -17.08
C GLY A 648 50.21 -23.01 -17.70
N ASN A 649 50.81 -22.38 -18.70
CA ASN A 649 50.21 -21.26 -19.42
C ASN A 649 48.93 -21.65 -20.18
N ALA A 650 48.92 -22.82 -20.82
CA ALA A 650 47.72 -23.33 -21.51
C ALA A 650 46.58 -23.63 -20.52
N SER A 651 46.90 -24.26 -19.39
CA SER A 651 45.95 -24.54 -18.30
C SER A 651 45.37 -23.24 -17.72
N ALA A 652 46.21 -22.23 -17.47
CA ALA A 652 45.78 -20.93 -16.96
C ALA A 652 44.86 -20.18 -17.95
N GLN A 653 45.15 -20.23 -19.26
CA GLN A 653 44.29 -19.66 -20.30
C GLN A 653 42.89 -20.30 -20.27
N VAL A 654 42.81 -21.63 -20.20
CA VAL A 654 41.54 -22.37 -20.10
C VAL A 654 40.79 -22.04 -18.80
N HIS A 655 41.50 -22.00 -17.68
CA HIS A 655 40.94 -21.63 -16.39
C HIS A 655 40.29 -20.24 -16.43
N GLN A 656 40.98 -19.27 -17.04
CA GLN A 656 40.50 -17.90 -17.15
C GLN A 656 39.24 -17.79 -18.03
N GLU A 657 39.22 -18.46 -19.19
CA GLU A 657 38.05 -18.44 -20.08
C GLU A 657 36.81 -19.06 -19.41
N LEU A 658 36.96 -20.26 -18.83
CA LEU A 658 35.84 -20.91 -18.15
C LEU A 658 35.34 -20.11 -16.94
N SER A 659 36.26 -19.49 -16.20
CA SER A 659 35.90 -18.63 -15.06
C SER A 659 35.17 -17.37 -15.52
N MET A 660 35.57 -16.79 -16.65
CA MET A 660 34.90 -15.63 -17.24
C MET A 660 33.48 -16.00 -17.73
N TYR A 661 33.34 -17.14 -18.42
CA TYR A 661 32.04 -17.65 -18.84
C TYR A 661 31.11 -17.92 -17.65
N PHE A 662 31.62 -18.55 -16.59
CA PHE A 662 30.88 -18.80 -15.37
C PHE A 662 30.42 -17.48 -14.72
N ALA A 663 31.32 -16.50 -14.59
CA ALA A 663 31.01 -15.18 -14.02
C ALA A 663 29.92 -14.45 -14.81
N GLN A 664 29.95 -14.52 -16.15
CA GLN A 664 28.90 -13.94 -17.00
C GLN A 664 27.55 -14.63 -16.81
N THR A 665 27.55 -15.96 -16.69
CA THR A 665 26.31 -16.74 -16.62
C THR A 665 25.65 -16.64 -15.24
N ILE A 666 26.44 -16.63 -14.15
CA ILE A 666 25.92 -16.52 -12.79
C ILE A 666 25.36 -15.12 -12.47
N HIS A 667 25.81 -14.10 -13.19
CA HIS A 667 25.29 -12.74 -13.05
C HIS A 667 23.76 -12.67 -13.23
N TYR A 668 23.20 -13.44 -14.17
CA TYR A 668 21.75 -13.49 -14.39
C TYR A 668 20.98 -14.10 -13.22
N VAL A 669 21.58 -15.07 -12.52
CA VAL A 669 21.01 -15.67 -11.31
C VAL A 669 21.05 -14.66 -10.16
N ALA A 670 22.14 -13.90 -10.05
CA ALA A 670 22.26 -12.81 -9.06
C ALA A 670 21.21 -11.72 -9.29
N MET A 671 20.99 -11.30 -10.54
CA MET A 671 19.92 -10.36 -10.88
C MET A 671 18.53 -10.89 -10.49
N GLU A 672 18.27 -12.19 -10.65
CA GLU A 672 16.96 -12.79 -10.26
C GLU A 672 16.78 -12.81 -8.76
N LYS A 673 17.88 -13.03 -8.01
CA LYS A 673 17.87 -12.89 -6.57
C LYS A 673 17.54 -11.45 -6.15
N ASP A 674 18.15 -10.45 -6.79
CA ASP A 674 17.91 -9.05 -6.46
C ASP A 674 16.45 -8.66 -6.71
N ASP A 675 15.86 -9.07 -7.84
CA ASP A 675 14.43 -8.83 -8.12
C ASP A 675 13.51 -9.48 -7.07
N ILE A 676 13.85 -10.70 -6.63
CA ILE A 676 13.10 -11.41 -5.58
C ILE A 676 13.21 -10.65 -4.24
N LEU A 677 14.38 -10.11 -3.90
CA LEU A 677 14.58 -9.31 -2.70
C LEU A 677 13.78 -8.00 -2.75
N ASP A 678 13.75 -7.34 -3.89
CA ASP A 678 12.93 -6.14 -4.10
C ASP A 678 11.44 -6.46 -3.94
N ASN A 679 10.96 -7.56 -4.53
CA ASN A 679 9.58 -8.04 -4.37
C ASN A 679 9.25 -8.35 -2.90
N ILE A 680 10.17 -9.00 -2.16
CA ILE A 680 10.02 -9.27 -0.72
C ILE A 680 9.83 -7.96 0.05
N GLN A 681 10.63 -6.94 -0.27
CA GLN A 681 10.55 -5.64 0.40
C GLN A 681 9.25 -4.91 0.06
N GLU A 682 8.77 -4.97 -1.19
CA GLU A 682 7.49 -4.42 -1.60
C GLU A 682 6.33 -5.07 -0.85
N ILE A 683 6.28 -6.41 -0.78
CA ILE A 683 5.25 -7.16 -0.05
C ILE A 683 5.30 -6.83 1.45
N LYS A 684 6.49 -6.70 2.05
CA LYS A 684 6.64 -6.29 3.46
C LYS A 684 6.08 -4.90 3.72
N ASN A 685 6.40 -3.94 2.86
CA ASN A 685 5.83 -2.59 2.93
C ASN A 685 4.31 -2.65 2.80
N GLU A 686 3.81 -3.48 1.89
CA GLU A 686 2.39 -3.70 1.67
C GLU A 686 1.67 -4.17 2.95
N ILE A 687 2.21 -5.19 3.61
CA ILE A 687 1.69 -5.76 4.86
C ILE A 687 1.70 -4.71 5.98
N ASN A 688 2.74 -3.88 6.06
CA ASN A 688 2.85 -2.82 7.05
C ASN A 688 1.78 -1.75 6.87
N HIS A 689 1.49 -1.35 5.62
CA HIS A 689 0.40 -0.42 5.32
C HIS A 689 -0.97 -1.00 5.73
N LEU A 690 -1.24 -2.27 5.40
CA LEU A 690 -2.49 -2.94 5.80
C LEU A 690 -2.62 -3.04 7.32
N LYS A 691 -1.52 -3.34 8.03
CA LYS A 691 -1.51 -3.38 9.50
C LYS A 691 -1.86 -2.00 10.10
N SER A 692 -1.30 -0.93 9.56
CA SER A 692 -1.64 0.45 9.96
C SER A 692 -3.13 0.75 9.78
N TYR A 693 -3.74 0.35 8.65
CA TYR A 693 -5.19 0.54 8.43
C TYR A 693 -6.03 -0.26 9.43
N ILE A 694 -5.68 -1.52 9.69
CA ILE A 694 -6.36 -2.37 10.67
C ILE A 694 -6.28 -1.75 12.07
N ASP A 695 -5.12 -1.27 12.49
CA ASP A 695 -4.92 -0.70 13.82
C ASP A 695 -5.67 0.63 14.00
N LYS A 696 -5.63 1.50 12.99
CA LYS A 696 -6.44 2.74 12.95
C LYS A 696 -7.95 2.41 12.98
N GLY A 697 -8.40 1.46 12.17
CA GLY A 697 -9.79 1.01 12.13
C GLY A 697 -10.26 0.47 13.48
N LYS A 698 -9.48 -0.38 14.14
CA LYS A 698 -9.80 -0.91 15.48
C LYS A 698 -9.90 0.18 16.54
N LYS A 699 -9.08 1.23 16.44
CA LYS A 699 -9.18 2.40 17.33
C LYS A 699 -10.52 3.12 17.16
N LEU A 700 -10.97 3.30 15.91
CA LEU A 700 -12.28 3.87 15.61
C LEU A 700 -13.40 2.98 16.14
N THR A 701 -13.33 1.65 15.97
CA THR A 701 -14.33 0.71 16.52
C THR A 701 -14.48 0.85 18.04
N LYS A 702 -13.38 1.02 18.79
CA LYS A 702 -13.46 1.25 20.24
C LYS A 702 -14.09 2.60 20.60
N GLN A 703 -13.86 3.63 19.79
CA GLN A 703 -14.46 4.95 20.01
C GLN A 703 -15.97 4.92 19.77
N ILE A 704 -16.44 4.23 18.73
CA ILE A 704 -17.88 4.11 18.46
C ILE A 704 -18.62 3.33 19.55
N ASP A 705 -18.05 2.25 20.08
CA ASP A 705 -18.66 1.49 21.19
C ASP A 705 -18.92 2.39 22.41
N LYS A 706 -17.99 3.31 22.69
CA LYS A 706 -18.14 4.30 23.77
C LYS A 706 -19.29 5.27 23.48
N ILE A 707 -19.36 5.82 22.27
CA ILE A 707 -20.38 6.80 21.89
C ILE A 707 -21.77 6.14 21.85
N ASP A 708 -21.86 4.91 21.32
CA ASP A 708 -23.11 4.14 21.32
C ASP A 708 -23.59 3.85 22.75
N HIS A 709 -22.68 3.54 23.67
CA HIS A 709 -23.01 3.41 25.09
C HIS A 709 -23.56 4.70 25.70
N GLU A 710 -22.91 5.85 25.46
CA GLU A 710 -23.38 7.17 25.91
C GLU A 710 -24.78 7.50 25.35
N LEU A 711 -25.01 7.20 24.07
CA LEU A 711 -26.29 7.43 23.39
C LEU A 711 -27.42 6.50 23.90
N ASN A 712 -27.09 5.23 24.20
CA ASN A 712 -28.02 4.29 24.81
C ASN A 712 -28.35 4.65 26.26
N GLN A 713 -27.37 5.13 27.02
CA GLN A 713 -27.60 5.65 28.37
C GLN A 713 -28.51 6.88 28.35
N PHE A 714 -28.29 7.80 27.41
CA PHE A 714 -29.18 8.94 27.19
C PHE A 714 -30.62 8.48 26.90
N ALA A 715 -30.80 7.54 25.96
CA ALA A 715 -32.13 7.03 25.63
C ALA A 715 -32.84 6.40 26.86
N LYS A 716 -32.11 5.61 27.65
CA LYS A 716 -32.65 4.98 28.87
C LYS A 716 -33.04 6.00 29.94
N GLN A 717 -32.25 7.05 30.11
CA GLN A 717 -32.45 8.04 31.17
C GLN A 717 -33.53 9.07 30.84
N TYR A 718 -33.68 9.43 29.56
CA TYR A 718 -34.47 10.59 29.14
C TYR A 718 -35.63 10.27 28.21
N LEU A 719 -35.61 9.14 27.49
CA LEU A 719 -36.61 8.79 26.48
C LEU A 719 -37.53 7.63 26.91
N LEU A 720 -37.05 6.73 27.76
CA LEU A 720 -37.77 5.51 28.18
C LEU A 720 -38.48 5.62 29.55
N THR A 721 -38.37 6.74 30.25
CA THR A 721 -38.82 6.91 31.66
C THR A 721 -40.33 7.12 31.89
N ASP A 722 -41.20 6.75 30.95
CA ASP A 722 -42.65 7.09 31.02
C ASP A 722 -43.62 5.92 31.23
N SER A 723 -43.19 4.73 31.68
CA SER A 723 -44.11 3.58 31.78
C SER A 723 -44.35 2.97 33.16
N THR A 724 -43.76 3.45 34.27
CA THR A 724 -43.91 2.72 35.56
C THR A 724 -44.30 3.51 36.81
N ASN A 725 -44.46 4.84 36.78
CA ASN A 725 -44.70 5.62 38.02
C ASN A 725 -46.05 6.35 38.11
N ILE A 726 -47.11 5.92 37.42
CA ILE A 726 -48.46 6.56 37.51
C ILE A 726 -49.53 5.64 38.14
N THR A 727 -49.17 4.47 38.68
CA THR A 727 -50.08 3.72 39.57
C THR A 727 -49.44 3.54 40.93
N ASN A 728 -49.53 4.57 41.77
CA ASN A 728 -49.70 4.48 43.21
C ASN A 728 -50.26 5.80 43.74
#